data_AF-A0A0E0BHE4-F1
#
_entry.id   AF-A0A0E0BHE4-F1
#
_cell.length_a   1.000
_cell.length_b   1.000
_cell.length_c   1.000
_cell.angle_alpha   90.00
_cell.angle_beta   90.00
_cell.angle_gamma   90.00
#
_symmetry.space_group_name_H-M   'P 1'
#
loop_
_entity.id
_entity.type
_entity.pdbx_description
1 polymer ?
#
loop_
_entity_poly.entity_id
_entity_poly.type
_entity_poly.pdbx_seq_one_letter_code
_entity_poly.pdbx_strand_id
1 'polypeptide(L)'
;MKIERDFHMMKGDDEFSYAENSRMQKRAILAAKPIVEKAVRDVCIDLHPQSMVIADLGCSFGANTLLFVSEAITTICEDHNNTIKESPMEIQFFLNDLPGNDFNHIFQSLEQFEQSTTQDCTCKGLQPPPHFVAGLPGSFYTRLFPCNSVHLFHSSMSVMWLSQVPEHLDGSMNEGNIHIGATTPPSVAKLYQNQFEKDFSQFLQMRCMEIVPGGRMVLTVAGRKSKDVFNAGGTTTLFELLSQGLHTLVAEGRVAKEKLDSFNIPFYCPSADELKQLVQQCELLDISDIQLLEIDGNAMDDSEQAEDISATHTAGKSMSASLRAAMESLISSHFGEGILEELFTVFARKFTSYIESDVEKSGITSKVRSWYASLASTRRAILTTRPMVEKAVREMCRDLHPQSMTIVDLGCSFGANTLLFVSDVITTICENCNNAIEESTMEIQFFLNDLPSNDFNHIFQSLEQFEQLTKQHFTCRGLQPPPYYVAAMAGSFYTRLFPSNSVHFFHSSMSVMWLSQVPENLDGSMNKGNVYIGATTPPMVAKLYRNQFEKDFLQFLRMRCKEIVPRGRMVLTLVGRRSKDVFDAGRTTIGFELLSQGLRTLVAEHFKAMKIDRDFHMMKGDDEFSYAKNSRIQRRAILATRPMVEKAVREICIDLHPQSMVIVDLGCSFGANTLLFVSEVITTICKNRNSALEESTMEVQFFLNDLPGNDFNQIFQSLEQFEQLKKQHCACRGLQPPPYYVAALAGSFYTRLFPSNTVHFFHSSMSVMWLSQVPGNLDGSMNEGNVHIGATTPPMVAKLYQNQFEKDFMQFLRMRCREIVHGGRMVLTVVGRKSKDVFDAGRTTIIFELLSQGLRTLVAEGRVEKEKLDYFNIPIYCPSVDELKQLVWRNNLLDISDVQLFEMDGNPMDDLEPIEGAAAAQATGQSMSATLRAAIESLIASHFGDSILDELFTVFAHNFTSYIESEVEKSTITVITLYLQAKY
;
A
#
# COMPACT_ATOMS: atom_id res chain seq x y z
N MET A 1 -1.94 -12.54 -25.86
CA MET A 1 -1.88 -12.08 -24.46
C MET A 1 -2.04 -13.29 -23.56
N LYS A 2 -1.17 -13.45 -22.54
CA LYS A 2 -1.27 -14.48 -21.50
C LYS A 2 -1.67 -13.81 -20.20
N ILE A 3 -2.91 -14.01 -19.74
CA ILE A 3 -3.49 -13.27 -18.60
C ILE A 3 -2.66 -13.43 -17.33
N GLU A 4 -2.24 -14.66 -17.00
CA GLU A 4 -1.46 -14.93 -15.77
C GLU A 4 -0.15 -14.13 -15.66
N ARG A 5 0.40 -13.67 -16.79
CA ARG A 5 1.64 -12.90 -16.86
C ARG A 5 1.40 -11.43 -17.17
N ASP A 6 0.49 -11.15 -18.11
CA ASP A 6 0.31 -9.82 -18.69
C ASP A 6 -0.71 -8.98 -17.91
N PHE A 7 -1.50 -9.59 -17.02
CA PHE A 7 -2.52 -8.90 -16.22
C PHE A 7 -2.10 -8.73 -14.77
N HIS A 8 -2.06 -7.48 -14.32
CA HIS A 8 -1.99 -7.12 -12.91
C HIS A 8 -2.52 -5.70 -12.72
N MET A 9 -2.98 -5.37 -11.51
CA MET A 9 -3.33 -4.00 -11.17
C MET A 9 -2.06 -3.12 -11.14
N MET A 10 -2.21 -1.82 -11.41
CA MET A 10 -1.09 -0.87 -11.38
C MET A 10 -0.53 -0.75 -9.98
N LYS A 11 0.76 -1.08 -9.83
CA LYS A 11 1.49 -1.24 -8.57
C LYS A 11 1.86 0.10 -7.91
N GLY A 12 2.36 0.04 -6.68
CA GLY A 12 2.88 1.20 -5.96
C GLY A 12 1.81 2.11 -5.35
N ASP A 13 2.22 3.33 -5.02
CA ASP A 13 1.43 4.34 -4.30
C ASP A 13 1.33 5.68 -5.06
N ASP A 14 1.55 5.66 -6.38
CA ASP A 14 1.41 6.86 -7.22
C ASP A 14 -0.07 7.19 -7.54
N GLU A 15 -0.30 8.32 -8.21
CA GLU A 15 -1.65 8.81 -8.52
C GLU A 15 -2.45 7.90 -9.47
N PHE A 16 -1.81 6.95 -10.17
CA PHE A 16 -2.43 5.98 -11.07
C PHE A 16 -2.45 4.56 -10.49
N SER A 17 -1.87 4.37 -9.30
CA SER A 17 -1.86 3.10 -8.62
C SER A 17 -3.28 2.61 -8.28
N TYR A 18 -3.42 1.30 -8.17
CA TYR A 18 -4.68 0.69 -7.77
C TYR A 18 -5.03 0.97 -6.30
N ALA A 19 -4.04 1.12 -5.42
CA ALA A 19 -4.26 1.49 -4.03
C ALA A 19 -5.05 2.82 -3.91
N GLU A 20 -4.71 3.81 -4.73
CA GLU A 20 -5.36 5.13 -4.72
C GLU A 20 -6.69 5.18 -5.50
N ASN A 21 -6.88 4.27 -6.47
CA ASN A 21 -7.97 4.35 -7.44
C ASN A 21 -9.02 3.21 -7.36
N SER A 22 -8.97 2.35 -6.33
CA SER A 22 -9.87 1.19 -6.17
C SER A 22 -11.10 1.44 -5.28
N ARG A 23 -11.62 2.68 -5.27
CA ARG A 23 -12.76 3.06 -4.40
C ARG A 23 -14.05 2.31 -4.70
N MET A 24 -14.29 1.98 -5.97
CA MET A 24 -15.48 1.22 -6.38
C MET A 24 -15.48 -0.17 -5.75
N GLN A 25 -14.32 -0.82 -5.71
CA GLN A 25 -14.12 -2.13 -5.10
C GLN A 25 -14.28 -2.05 -3.59
N LYS A 26 -13.76 -0.98 -2.95
CA LYS A 26 -14.02 -0.70 -1.53
C LYS A 26 -15.51 -0.66 -1.21
N ARG A 27 -16.30 0.05 -2.04
CA ARG A 27 -17.77 0.14 -1.87
C ARG A 27 -18.44 -1.22 -2.03
N ALA A 28 -17.99 -2.04 -2.97
CA ALA A 28 -18.50 -3.40 -3.14
C ALA A 28 -18.25 -4.27 -1.90
N ILE A 29 -17.03 -4.23 -1.35
CA ILE A 29 -16.67 -4.93 -0.11
C ILE A 29 -17.56 -4.47 1.05
N LEU A 30 -17.73 -3.15 1.22
CA LEU A 30 -18.58 -2.60 2.28
C LEU A 30 -20.07 -2.93 2.10
N ALA A 31 -20.57 -2.98 0.87
CA ALA A 31 -21.95 -3.36 0.60
C ALA A 31 -22.19 -4.86 0.86
N ALA A 32 -21.20 -5.71 0.60
CA ALA A 32 -21.25 -7.15 0.86
C ALA A 32 -20.97 -7.52 2.33
N LYS A 33 -20.50 -6.57 3.16
CA LYS A 33 -20.14 -6.78 4.56
C LYS A 33 -21.16 -7.62 5.36
N PRO A 34 -22.49 -7.34 5.33
CA PRO A 34 -23.45 -8.15 6.10
C PRO A 34 -23.48 -9.63 5.70
N ILE A 35 -23.22 -9.94 4.42
CA ILE A 35 -23.16 -11.32 3.90
C ILE A 35 -21.88 -11.99 4.38
N VAL A 36 -20.75 -11.27 4.35
CA VAL A 36 -19.46 -11.76 4.87
C VAL A 36 -19.57 -12.08 6.36
N GLU A 37 -20.07 -11.15 7.17
CA GLU A 37 -20.21 -11.38 8.61
C GLU A 37 -21.11 -12.58 8.91
N LYS A 38 -22.21 -12.73 8.16
CA LYS A 38 -23.10 -13.89 8.30
C LYS A 38 -22.37 -15.19 7.97
N ALA A 39 -21.66 -15.24 6.83
CA ALA A 39 -20.93 -16.44 6.42
C ALA A 39 -19.84 -16.83 7.44
N VAL A 40 -19.11 -15.86 7.99
CA VAL A 40 -18.10 -16.09 9.03
C VAL A 40 -18.75 -16.66 10.30
N ARG A 41 -19.87 -16.08 10.76
CA ARG A 41 -20.63 -16.60 11.92
C ARG A 41 -21.15 -18.00 11.68
N ASP A 42 -21.76 -18.26 10.52
CA ASP A 42 -22.30 -19.57 10.15
C ASP A 42 -21.18 -20.63 10.15
N VAL A 43 -19.99 -20.32 9.63
CA VAL A 43 -18.83 -21.23 9.69
C VAL A 43 -18.38 -21.49 11.13
N CYS A 44 -18.32 -20.47 11.98
CA CYS A 44 -17.94 -20.61 13.39
C CYS A 44 -18.95 -21.50 14.16
N ILE A 45 -20.25 -21.28 13.92
CA ILE A 45 -21.35 -21.99 14.58
C ILE A 45 -21.47 -23.43 14.06
N ASP A 46 -21.34 -23.68 12.77
CA ASP A 46 -21.57 -25.02 12.23
C ASP A 46 -20.36 -25.92 12.46
N LEU A 47 -19.13 -25.40 12.25
CA LEU A 47 -17.92 -26.22 12.24
C LEU A 47 -17.16 -26.22 13.57
N HIS A 48 -17.38 -25.23 14.44
CA HIS A 48 -16.66 -25.04 15.70
C HIS A 48 -15.13 -25.22 15.61
N PRO A 49 -14.44 -24.67 14.59
CA PRO A 49 -13.05 -24.99 14.33
C PRO A 49 -12.13 -24.58 15.48
N GLN A 50 -11.04 -25.34 15.69
CA GLN A 50 -9.92 -24.93 16.54
C GLN A 50 -8.97 -24.00 15.79
N SER A 51 -8.80 -24.25 14.48
CA SER A 51 -8.14 -23.33 13.56
C SER A 51 -8.99 -23.15 12.30
N MET A 52 -9.11 -21.90 11.84
CA MET A 52 -9.91 -21.52 10.68
C MET A 52 -9.01 -21.02 9.56
N VAL A 53 -9.18 -21.57 8.37
CA VAL A 53 -8.48 -21.13 7.15
C VAL A 53 -9.44 -20.33 6.28
N ILE A 54 -9.07 -19.09 5.98
CA ILE A 54 -9.85 -18.15 5.17
C ILE A 54 -9.01 -17.74 3.96
N ALA A 55 -9.56 -17.78 2.76
CA ALA A 55 -8.85 -17.40 1.55
C ALA A 55 -9.59 -16.29 0.79
N ASP A 56 -8.90 -15.20 0.48
CA ASP A 56 -9.38 -14.10 -0.36
C ASP A 56 -8.79 -14.24 -1.77
N LEU A 57 -9.64 -14.55 -2.75
CA LEU A 57 -9.26 -14.92 -4.11
C LEU A 57 -9.38 -13.74 -5.07
N GLY A 58 -8.27 -13.41 -5.75
CA GLY A 58 -8.14 -12.20 -6.56
C GLY A 58 -8.11 -10.95 -5.69
N CYS A 59 -7.28 -10.96 -4.65
CA CYS A 59 -7.28 -9.96 -3.59
C CYS A 59 -6.71 -8.59 -4.02
N SER A 60 -6.01 -8.52 -5.15
CA SER A 60 -5.17 -7.39 -5.56
C SER A 60 -4.20 -6.98 -4.44
N PHE A 61 -3.93 -5.70 -4.27
CA PHE A 61 -3.09 -5.16 -3.20
C PHE A 61 -3.66 -3.83 -2.66
N GLY A 62 -3.12 -3.37 -1.54
CA GLY A 62 -3.53 -2.13 -0.87
C GLY A 62 -4.62 -2.31 0.20
N ALA A 63 -5.18 -1.18 0.66
CA ALA A 63 -6.05 -1.14 1.84
C ALA A 63 -7.34 -1.97 1.72
N ASN A 64 -7.84 -2.18 0.50
CA ASN A 64 -9.06 -2.97 0.26
C ASN A 64 -8.88 -4.44 0.60
N THR A 65 -7.71 -5.03 0.33
CA THR A 65 -7.39 -6.42 0.67
C THR A 65 -7.49 -6.66 2.17
N LEU A 66 -6.90 -5.75 2.96
CA LEU A 66 -6.86 -5.86 4.42
C LEU A 66 -8.20 -5.50 5.10
N LEU A 67 -9.09 -4.80 4.39
CA LEU A 67 -10.44 -4.48 4.88
C LEU A 67 -11.26 -5.76 5.16
N PHE A 68 -11.21 -6.74 4.25
CA PHE A 68 -11.87 -8.03 4.44
C PHE A 68 -11.29 -8.81 5.63
N VAL A 69 -9.95 -8.82 5.76
CA VAL A 69 -9.26 -9.48 6.88
C VAL A 69 -9.68 -8.88 8.22
N SER A 70 -9.69 -7.54 8.32
CA SER A 70 -10.17 -6.83 9.51
C SER A 70 -11.62 -7.17 9.86
N GLU A 71 -12.49 -7.24 8.85
CA GLU A 71 -13.90 -7.55 9.03
C GLU A 71 -14.13 -8.98 9.55
N ALA A 72 -13.41 -9.95 8.97
CA ALA A 72 -13.47 -11.33 9.40
C ALA A 72 -12.97 -11.50 10.85
N ILE A 73 -11.85 -10.86 11.20
CA ILE A 73 -11.31 -10.84 12.57
C ILE A 73 -12.34 -10.23 13.53
N THR A 74 -12.86 -9.05 13.20
CA THR A 74 -13.85 -8.35 14.04
C THR A 74 -15.10 -9.20 14.28
N THR A 75 -15.63 -9.81 13.21
CA THR A 75 -16.79 -10.70 13.30
C THR A 75 -16.55 -11.88 14.25
N ILE A 76 -15.36 -12.49 14.16
CA ILE A 76 -14.98 -13.62 15.02
C ILE A 76 -14.82 -13.19 16.48
N CYS A 77 -14.25 -12.00 16.72
CA CYS A 77 -14.09 -11.43 18.05
C CYS A 77 -15.42 -11.13 18.75
N GLU A 78 -16.41 -10.66 17.99
CA GLU A 78 -17.73 -10.28 18.50
C GLU A 78 -18.61 -11.51 18.82
N ASP A 79 -18.25 -12.70 18.35
CA ASP A 79 -18.98 -13.93 18.67
C ASP A 79 -18.68 -14.42 20.09
N HIS A 80 -19.65 -14.22 20.99
CA HIS A 80 -19.57 -14.63 22.39
C HIS A 80 -19.32 -16.13 22.60
N ASN A 81 -19.66 -17.01 21.64
CA ASN A 81 -19.40 -18.45 21.78
C ASN A 81 -17.89 -18.77 21.73
N ASN A 82 -17.05 -17.91 21.14
CA ASN A 82 -15.60 -18.08 21.10
C ASN A 82 -14.89 -17.69 22.40
N THR A 83 -15.55 -16.94 23.30
CA THR A 83 -14.98 -16.54 24.60
C THR A 83 -15.09 -17.60 25.70
N ILE A 84 -15.82 -18.69 25.47
CA ILE A 84 -16.06 -19.78 26.44
C ILE A 84 -15.07 -20.96 26.25
N LYS A 85 -14.29 -20.99 25.16
CA LYS A 85 -13.31 -22.07 24.90
C LYS A 85 -12.05 -21.89 25.76
N GLU A 86 -11.48 -23.00 26.27
CA GLU A 86 -10.22 -23.01 27.04
C GLU A 86 -9.01 -22.50 26.24
N SER A 87 -9.08 -22.51 24.90
CA SER A 87 -8.06 -21.99 23.99
C SER A 87 -8.67 -21.13 22.87
N PRO A 88 -8.07 -19.96 22.53
CA PRO A 88 -8.58 -19.11 21.46
C PRO A 88 -8.40 -19.79 20.09
N MET A 89 -9.37 -19.60 19.20
CA MET A 89 -9.31 -20.07 17.82
C MET A 89 -8.15 -19.39 17.07
N GLU A 90 -7.39 -20.14 16.28
CA GLU A 90 -6.28 -19.61 15.47
C GLU A 90 -6.70 -19.45 14.01
N ILE A 91 -6.46 -18.29 13.39
CA ILE A 91 -6.92 -18.00 12.03
C ILE A 91 -5.73 -17.94 11.07
N GLN A 92 -5.86 -18.56 9.90
CA GLN A 92 -4.91 -18.41 8.81
C GLN A 92 -5.60 -17.79 7.59
N PHE A 93 -5.12 -16.63 7.17
CA PHE A 93 -5.57 -15.94 5.97
C PHE A 93 -4.62 -16.23 4.80
N PHE A 94 -5.18 -16.56 3.65
CA PHE A 94 -4.45 -16.65 2.38
C PHE A 94 -4.97 -15.57 1.43
N LEU A 95 -4.09 -14.67 1.04
CA LEU A 95 -4.36 -13.62 0.07
C LEU A 95 -3.86 -14.12 -1.28
N ASN A 96 -4.79 -14.47 -2.17
CA ASN A 96 -4.48 -15.05 -3.47
C ASN A 96 -4.66 -14.04 -4.60
N ASP A 97 -3.68 -13.99 -5.50
CA ASP A 97 -3.79 -13.32 -6.79
C ASP A 97 -2.74 -13.90 -7.76
N LEU A 98 -2.74 -13.44 -9.01
CA LEU A 98 -1.75 -13.79 -10.02
C LEU A 98 -0.33 -13.41 -9.57
N PRO A 99 0.72 -14.11 -10.03
CA PRO A 99 2.11 -13.81 -9.70
C PRO A 99 2.56 -12.37 -10.02
N GLY A 100 1.85 -11.71 -10.93
CA GLY A 100 2.07 -10.30 -11.28
C GLY A 100 1.64 -9.30 -10.22
N ASN A 101 0.84 -9.67 -9.21
CA ASN A 101 0.33 -8.78 -8.17
C ASN A 101 1.43 -8.20 -7.26
N ASP A 102 1.13 -7.12 -6.55
CA ASP A 102 2.07 -6.48 -5.62
C ASP A 102 1.95 -6.97 -4.16
N PHE A 103 2.39 -8.20 -3.91
CA PHE A 103 2.35 -8.79 -2.57
C PHE A 103 3.30 -8.10 -1.59
N ASN A 104 4.45 -7.61 -2.05
CA ASN A 104 5.39 -6.87 -1.21
C ASN A 104 4.72 -5.64 -0.55
N HIS A 105 3.85 -4.93 -1.28
CA HIS A 105 3.09 -3.80 -0.73
C HIS A 105 2.15 -4.21 0.42
N ILE A 106 1.45 -5.34 0.24
CA ILE A 106 0.59 -5.92 1.28
C ILE A 106 1.43 -6.27 2.52
N PHE A 107 2.55 -6.96 2.32
CA PHE A 107 3.42 -7.41 3.40
C PHE A 107 4.02 -6.25 4.20
N GLN A 108 4.43 -5.18 3.53
CA GLN A 108 4.92 -3.95 4.18
C GLN A 108 3.82 -3.26 5.01
N SER A 109 2.55 -3.42 4.64
CA SER A 109 1.41 -2.84 5.34
C SER A 109 0.94 -3.64 6.57
N LEU A 110 1.43 -4.89 6.76
CA LEU A 110 0.94 -5.79 7.81
C LEU A 110 1.19 -5.27 9.24
N GLU A 111 2.36 -4.68 9.53
CA GLU A 111 2.66 -4.17 10.89
C GLU A 111 1.65 -3.08 11.30
N GLN A 112 1.36 -2.13 10.39
CA GLN A 112 0.40 -1.06 10.63
C GLN A 112 -1.03 -1.61 10.78
N PHE A 113 -1.38 -2.61 9.96
CA PHE A 113 -2.67 -3.29 10.02
C PHE A 113 -2.89 -4.06 11.33
N GLU A 114 -1.88 -4.76 11.82
CA GLU A 114 -1.96 -5.48 13.09
C GLU A 114 -2.15 -4.52 14.27
N GLN A 115 -1.45 -3.38 14.24
CA GLN A 115 -1.58 -2.33 15.24
C GLN A 115 -2.98 -1.72 15.25
N SER A 116 -3.52 -1.36 14.08
CA SER A 116 -4.86 -0.78 13.97
C SER A 116 -5.94 -1.78 14.38
N THR A 117 -5.87 -3.02 13.91
CA THR A 117 -6.82 -4.09 14.25
C THR A 117 -6.81 -4.39 15.76
N THR A 118 -5.63 -4.42 16.38
CA THR A 118 -5.49 -4.61 17.84
C THR A 118 -6.08 -3.44 18.60
N GLN A 119 -5.83 -2.21 18.17
CA GLN A 119 -6.39 -1.00 18.78
C GLN A 119 -7.91 -0.97 18.68
N ASP A 120 -8.47 -1.34 17.53
CA ASP A 120 -9.91 -1.39 17.27
C ASP A 120 -10.61 -2.47 18.11
N CYS A 121 -10.01 -3.66 18.24
CA CYS A 121 -10.52 -4.68 19.16
C CYS A 121 -10.45 -4.20 20.61
N THR A 122 -9.33 -3.60 21.02
CA THR A 122 -9.12 -3.14 22.40
C THR A 122 -10.11 -2.03 22.77
N CYS A 123 -10.43 -1.12 21.86
CA CYS A 123 -11.41 -0.05 22.12
C CYS A 123 -12.84 -0.58 22.31
N LYS A 124 -13.14 -1.76 21.76
CA LYS A 124 -14.38 -2.52 21.97
C LYS A 124 -14.32 -3.47 23.19
N GLY A 125 -13.19 -3.54 23.90
CA GLY A 125 -12.99 -4.47 25.01
C GLY A 125 -12.77 -5.93 24.58
N LEU A 126 -12.38 -6.15 23.33
CA LEU A 126 -12.12 -7.47 22.73
C LEU A 126 -10.62 -7.68 22.52
N GLN A 127 -10.19 -8.93 22.39
CA GLN A 127 -8.84 -9.27 21.94
C GLN A 127 -8.92 -10.02 20.60
N PRO A 128 -8.12 -9.62 19.60
CA PRO A 128 -8.10 -10.34 18.34
C PRO A 128 -7.56 -11.76 18.54
N PRO A 129 -8.16 -12.79 17.90
CA PRO A 129 -7.59 -14.12 17.88
C PRO A 129 -6.19 -14.10 17.24
N PRO A 130 -5.30 -15.04 17.61
CA PRO A 130 -4.05 -15.24 16.87
C PRO A 130 -4.36 -15.46 15.39
N HIS A 131 -3.78 -14.64 14.52
CA HIS A 131 -4.00 -14.71 13.10
C HIS A 131 -2.67 -14.64 12.32
N PHE A 132 -2.64 -15.27 11.15
CA PHE A 132 -1.46 -15.37 10.30
C PHE A 132 -1.86 -15.07 8.85
N VAL A 133 -1.11 -14.23 8.15
CA VAL A 133 -1.43 -13.81 6.77
C VAL A 133 -0.36 -14.31 5.81
N ALA A 134 -0.75 -15.10 4.82
CA ALA A 134 0.12 -15.61 3.77
C ALA A 134 -0.29 -15.08 2.39
N GLY A 135 0.69 -14.77 1.54
CA GLY A 135 0.46 -14.50 0.12
C GLY A 135 0.52 -15.78 -0.69
N LEU A 136 -0.43 -15.98 -1.60
CA LEU A 136 -0.58 -17.19 -2.40
C LEU A 136 -0.64 -16.85 -3.91
N PRO A 137 0.47 -16.94 -4.64
CA PRO A 137 0.49 -16.64 -6.06
C PRO A 137 -0.21 -17.74 -6.86
N GLY A 138 -0.94 -17.37 -7.90
CA GLY A 138 -1.49 -18.29 -8.88
C GLY A 138 -2.94 -18.01 -9.25
N SER A 139 -3.35 -18.55 -10.39
CA SER A 139 -4.71 -18.43 -10.89
C SER A 139 -5.68 -19.22 -10.01
N PHE A 140 -6.73 -18.56 -9.53
CA PHE A 140 -7.83 -19.23 -8.84
C PHE A 140 -8.66 -20.14 -9.76
N TYR A 141 -8.40 -20.19 -11.08
CA TYR A 141 -8.98 -21.23 -11.93
C TYR A 141 -8.26 -22.58 -11.80
N THR A 142 -7.17 -22.63 -11.04
CA THR A 142 -6.41 -23.85 -10.74
C THR A 142 -6.56 -24.24 -9.27
N ARG A 143 -6.00 -25.40 -8.92
CA ARG A 143 -5.95 -25.89 -7.54
C ARG A 143 -4.87 -25.12 -6.76
N LEU A 144 -5.27 -24.49 -5.67
CA LEU A 144 -4.45 -23.62 -4.83
C LEU A 144 -4.20 -24.21 -3.44
N PHE A 145 -5.05 -25.13 -2.99
CA PHE A 145 -5.01 -25.68 -1.64
C PHE A 145 -5.10 -27.22 -1.63
N PRO A 146 -4.64 -27.88 -0.56
CA PRO A 146 -4.98 -29.27 -0.30
C PRO A 146 -6.49 -29.51 -0.22
N CYS A 147 -6.90 -30.78 -0.37
CA CYS A 147 -8.29 -31.16 -0.23
C CYS A 147 -8.79 -30.87 1.19
N ASN A 148 -10.04 -30.37 1.31
CA ASN A 148 -10.71 -30.14 2.59
C ASN A 148 -9.87 -29.32 3.60
N SER A 149 -9.24 -28.24 3.17
CA SER A 149 -8.39 -27.41 4.05
C SER A 149 -8.92 -26.00 4.28
N VAL A 150 -9.81 -25.48 3.44
CA VAL A 150 -10.30 -24.09 3.52
C VAL A 150 -11.70 -24.05 4.12
N HIS A 151 -11.90 -23.16 5.10
CA HIS A 151 -13.18 -23.02 5.80
C HIS A 151 -14.09 -21.96 5.16
N LEU A 152 -13.48 -20.87 4.70
CA LEU A 152 -14.18 -19.76 4.05
C LEU A 152 -13.39 -19.27 2.83
N PHE A 153 -14.05 -19.27 1.67
CA PHE A 153 -13.57 -18.56 0.49
C PHE A 153 -14.27 -17.21 0.37
N HIS A 154 -13.52 -16.17 0.05
CA HIS A 154 -14.02 -14.86 -0.33
C HIS A 154 -13.45 -14.50 -1.70
N SER A 155 -14.23 -13.82 -2.52
CA SER A 155 -13.72 -13.14 -3.71
C SER A 155 -14.60 -11.94 -3.99
N SER A 156 -13.98 -10.77 -4.14
CA SER A 156 -14.70 -9.53 -4.44
C SER A 156 -14.15 -8.89 -5.70
N MET A 157 -15.03 -8.70 -6.68
CA MET A 157 -14.73 -8.02 -7.93
C MET A 157 -13.62 -8.68 -8.77
N SER A 158 -13.50 -10.02 -8.69
CA SER A 158 -12.45 -10.78 -9.41
C SER A 158 -12.95 -11.91 -10.33
N VAL A 159 -14.02 -12.63 -9.96
CA VAL A 159 -14.51 -13.82 -10.73
C VAL A 159 -15.11 -13.48 -12.12
N MET A 160 -15.36 -12.20 -12.42
CA MET A 160 -15.77 -11.75 -13.76
C MET A 160 -14.63 -11.71 -14.77
N TRP A 161 -13.37 -11.75 -14.31
CA TRP A 161 -12.19 -11.81 -15.16
C TRP A 161 -11.99 -13.22 -15.66
N LEU A 162 -11.99 -13.41 -16.98
CA LEU A 162 -11.83 -14.72 -17.62
C LEU A 162 -10.38 -15.19 -17.52
N SER A 163 -10.19 -16.51 -17.50
CA SER A 163 -8.85 -17.12 -17.46
C SER A 163 -8.02 -16.78 -18.71
N GLN A 164 -8.70 -16.48 -19.81
CA GLN A 164 -8.13 -16.09 -21.09
C GLN A 164 -9.15 -15.34 -21.94
N VAL A 165 -8.67 -14.67 -22.99
CA VAL A 165 -9.54 -14.27 -24.11
C VAL A 165 -10.19 -15.54 -24.69
N PRO A 166 -11.49 -15.53 -25.08
CA PRO A 166 -12.18 -16.74 -25.50
C PRO A 166 -11.41 -17.54 -26.57
N GLU A 167 -11.24 -18.84 -26.35
CA GLU A 167 -10.31 -19.74 -27.08
C GLU A 167 -10.46 -19.74 -28.62
N HIS A 168 -11.65 -19.41 -29.13
CA HIS A 168 -11.95 -19.40 -30.57
C HIS A 168 -12.26 -17.99 -31.12
N LEU A 169 -11.89 -16.94 -30.37
CA LEU A 169 -12.04 -15.57 -30.82
C LEU A 169 -10.79 -15.13 -31.59
N ASP A 170 -10.93 -15.00 -32.90
CA ASP A 170 -9.94 -14.31 -33.75
C ASP A 170 -10.16 -12.79 -33.67
N GLY A 171 -9.09 -12.00 -33.81
CA GLY A 171 -9.13 -10.54 -33.78
C GLY A 171 -10.11 -9.95 -34.80
N SER A 172 -10.19 -10.52 -36.01
CA SER A 172 -11.14 -10.02 -37.01
C SER A 172 -12.62 -10.29 -36.70
N MET A 173 -12.93 -11.16 -35.72
CA MET A 173 -14.33 -11.51 -35.41
C MET A 173 -15.03 -10.42 -34.61
N ASN A 174 -14.30 -9.62 -33.84
CA ASN A 174 -14.84 -8.51 -33.05
C ASN A 174 -14.35 -7.16 -33.60
N GLU A 175 -14.23 -7.03 -34.93
CA GLU A 175 -13.66 -5.86 -35.61
C GLU A 175 -14.23 -4.54 -35.04
N GLY A 176 -13.33 -3.62 -34.69
CA GLY A 176 -13.68 -2.32 -34.12
C GLY A 176 -14.22 -2.34 -32.68
N ASN A 177 -14.26 -3.49 -32.00
CA ASN A 177 -14.67 -3.61 -30.61
C ASN A 177 -13.59 -4.29 -29.77
N ILE A 178 -13.49 -3.88 -28.50
CA ILE A 178 -12.53 -4.47 -27.54
C ILE A 178 -13.19 -5.40 -26.52
N HIS A 179 -14.52 -5.48 -26.53
CA HIS A 179 -15.34 -6.31 -25.63
C HIS A 179 -16.73 -6.48 -26.28
N ILE A 180 -17.65 -7.21 -25.64
CA ILE A 180 -19.08 -7.23 -26.01
C ILE A 180 -19.66 -5.80 -25.90
N GLY A 181 -20.23 -5.32 -27.00
CA GLY A 181 -20.98 -4.07 -27.09
C GLY A 181 -22.08 -4.13 -28.16
N ALA A 182 -22.74 -3.00 -28.41
CA ALA A 182 -23.93 -2.95 -29.27
C ALA A 182 -23.73 -3.44 -30.72
N THR A 183 -22.49 -3.40 -31.24
CA THR A 183 -22.15 -3.81 -32.61
C THR A 183 -21.47 -5.18 -32.68
N THR A 184 -21.26 -5.85 -31.54
CA THR A 184 -20.60 -7.16 -31.48
C THR A 184 -21.47 -8.25 -32.12
N PRO A 185 -20.91 -9.12 -32.98
CA PRO A 185 -21.65 -10.24 -33.54
C PRO A 185 -22.15 -11.20 -32.44
N PRO A 186 -23.37 -11.77 -32.55
CA PRO A 186 -23.89 -12.71 -31.55
C PRO A 186 -23.03 -13.96 -31.33
N SER A 187 -22.30 -14.41 -32.35
CA SER A 187 -21.33 -15.50 -32.22
C SER A 187 -20.20 -15.15 -31.25
N VAL A 188 -19.69 -13.92 -31.26
CA VAL A 188 -18.66 -13.44 -30.33
C VAL A 188 -19.18 -13.37 -28.91
N ALA A 189 -20.36 -12.78 -28.70
CA ALA A 189 -20.99 -12.75 -27.37
C ALA A 189 -21.19 -14.17 -26.80
N LYS A 190 -21.52 -15.15 -27.65
CA LYS A 190 -21.62 -16.56 -27.24
C LYS A 190 -20.26 -17.17 -26.89
N LEU A 191 -19.17 -16.80 -27.56
CA LEU A 191 -17.82 -17.26 -27.20
C LEU A 191 -17.41 -16.77 -25.81
N TYR A 192 -17.67 -15.50 -25.48
CA TYR A 192 -17.46 -14.96 -24.14
C TYR A 192 -18.29 -15.70 -23.08
N GLN A 193 -19.58 -15.94 -23.36
CA GLN A 193 -20.44 -16.70 -22.46
C GLN A 193 -19.90 -18.13 -22.24
N ASN A 194 -19.52 -18.84 -23.30
CA ASN A 194 -18.97 -20.20 -23.19
C ASN A 194 -17.65 -20.23 -22.40
N GLN A 195 -16.79 -19.22 -22.58
CA GLN A 195 -15.54 -19.10 -21.82
C GLN A 195 -15.84 -18.86 -20.34
N PHE A 196 -16.78 -17.97 -20.01
CA PHE A 196 -17.22 -17.76 -18.62
C PHE A 196 -17.82 -19.03 -18.01
N GLU A 197 -18.70 -19.74 -18.73
CA GLU A 197 -19.28 -21.00 -18.25
C GLU A 197 -18.20 -22.04 -17.93
N LYS A 198 -17.19 -22.17 -18.81
CA LYS A 198 -16.02 -23.05 -18.61
C LYS A 198 -15.21 -22.64 -17.38
N ASP A 199 -14.85 -21.37 -17.29
CA ASP A 199 -14.02 -20.81 -16.22
C ASP A 199 -14.70 -20.90 -14.85
N PHE A 200 -15.97 -20.49 -14.77
CA PHE A 200 -16.72 -20.53 -13.52
C PHE A 200 -17.01 -21.96 -13.06
N SER A 201 -17.30 -22.88 -13.99
CA SER A 201 -17.46 -24.31 -13.66
C SER A 201 -16.15 -24.90 -13.11
N GLN A 202 -15.03 -24.59 -13.76
CA GLN A 202 -13.69 -25.00 -13.30
C GLN A 202 -13.39 -24.41 -11.91
N PHE A 203 -13.69 -23.13 -11.69
CA PHE A 203 -13.55 -22.48 -10.38
C PHE A 203 -14.34 -23.23 -9.30
N LEU A 204 -15.64 -23.50 -9.52
CA LEU A 204 -16.47 -24.21 -8.55
C LEU A 204 -15.92 -25.63 -8.26
N GLN A 205 -15.46 -26.34 -9.29
CA GLN A 205 -14.87 -27.67 -9.13
C GLN A 205 -13.60 -27.64 -8.26
N MET A 206 -12.66 -26.74 -8.56
CA MET A 206 -11.42 -26.61 -7.77
C MET A 206 -11.74 -26.23 -6.33
N ARG A 207 -12.61 -25.23 -6.11
CA ARG A 207 -12.98 -24.78 -4.77
C ARG A 207 -13.75 -25.83 -3.97
N CYS A 208 -14.59 -26.64 -4.60
CA CYS A 208 -15.28 -27.74 -3.93
C CYS A 208 -14.30 -28.79 -3.40
N MET A 209 -13.22 -29.10 -4.13
CA MET A 209 -12.21 -30.02 -3.64
C MET A 209 -11.48 -29.49 -2.40
N GLU A 210 -11.29 -28.17 -2.31
CA GLU A 210 -10.47 -27.51 -1.30
C GLU A 210 -11.25 -27.09 -0.05
N ILE A 211 -12.54 -26.82 -0.20
CA ILE A 211 -13.40 -26.40 0.91
C ILE A 211 -13.71 -27.57 1.84
N VAL A 212 -13.70 -27.35 3.15
CA VAL A 212 -14.14 -28.35 4.13
C VAL A 212 -15.65 -28.62 3.99
N PRO A 213 -16.14 -29.82 4.33
CA PRO A 213 -17.56 -30.07 4.45
C PRO A 213 -18.22 -29.07 5.41
N GLY A 214 -19.26 -28.38 4.94
CA GLY A 214 -19.94 -27.32 5.69
C GLY A 214 -19.21 -25.97 5.70
N GLY A 215 -18.12 -25.80 4.95
CA GLY A 215 -17.51 -24.49 4.68
C GLY A 215 -18.44 -23.57 3.89
N ARG A 216 -18.03 -22.31 3.72
CA ARG A 216 -18.79 -21.29 2.98
C ARG A 216 -17.95 -20.56 1.94
N MET A 217 -18.62 -19.96 0.97
CA MET A 217 -18.00 -19.10 -0.03
C MET A 217 -18.85 -17.84 -0.22
N VAL A 218 -18.21 -16.67 -0.25
CA VAL A 218 -18.85 -15.37 -0.51
C VAL A 218 -18.23 -14.77 -1.76
N LEU A 219 -19.04 -14.59 -2.81
CA LEU A 219 -18.60 -14.05 -4.10
C LEU A 219 -19.35 -12.75 -4.40
N THR A 220 -18.61 -11.66 -4.61
CA THR A 220 -19.14 -10.41 -5.14
C THR A 220 -18.69 -10.24 -6.58
N VAL A 221 -19.63 -10.25 -7.51
CA VAL A 221 -19.36 -10.24 -8.96
C VAL A 221 -20.04 -9.04 -9.63
N ALA A 222 -19.30 -8.31 -10.45
CA ALA A 222 -19.83 -7.34 -11.40
C ALA A 222 -20.75 -8.07 -12.38
N GLY A 223 -22.06 -7.96 -12.14
CA GLY A 223 -23.08 -8.65 -12.92
C GLY A 223 -23.98 -7.70 -13.69
N ARG A 224 -24.90 -8.28 -14.47
CA ARG A 224 -25.94 -7.54 -15.19
C ARG A 224 -27.33 -7.89 -14.68
N LYS A 225 -28.21 -6.88 -14.66
CA LYS A 225 -29.65 -7.06 -14.38
C LYS A 225 -30.43 -7.57 -15.59
N SER A 226 -30.03 -7.13 -16.78
CA SER A 226 -30.69 -7.49 -18.03
C SER A 226 -30.32 -8.91 -18.45
N LYS A 227 -31.27 -9.63 -19.08
CA LYS A 227 -30.95 -10.87 -19.80
C LYS A 227 -30.16 -10.59 -21.07
N ASP A 228 -30.21 -9.35 -21.56
CA ASP A 228 -29.44 -8.90 -22.71
C ASP A 228 -27.95 -8.80 -22.36
N VAL A 229 -27.14 -9.61 -23.05
CA VAL A 229 -25.68 -9.66 -22.88
C VAL A 229 -25.00 -8.46 -23.55
N PHE A 230 -25.66 -7.81 -24.52
CA PHE A 230 -25.10 -6.65 -25.23
C PHE A 230 -25.23 -5.34 -24.44
N ASN A 231 -26.00 -5.34 -23.35
CA ASN A 231 -26.19 -4.17 -22.49
C ASN A 231 -26.10 -4.55 -21.01
N ALA A 232 -24.87 -4.65 -20.50
CA ALA A 232 -24.59 -4.91 -19.10
C ALA A 232 -24.59 -3.64 -18.22
N GLY A 233 -25.07 -2.50 -18.73
CA GLY A 233 -25.08 -1.23 -18.02
C GLY A 233 -23.69 -0.57 -17.97
N GLY A 234 -23.32 -0.02 -16.80
CA GLY A 234 -22.14 0.85 -16.66
C GLY A 234 -20.83 0.24 -17.15
N THR A 235 -20.60 -1.06 -16.97
CA THR A 235 -19.39 -1.73 -17.46
C THR A 235 -19.29 -1.75 -18.99
N THR A 236 -20.39 -2.05 -19.69
CA THR A 236 -20.43 -1.98 -21.16
C THR A 236 -20.11 -0.57 -21.64
N THR A 237 -20.69 0.45 -20.99
CA THR A 237 -20.41 1.85 -21.32
C THR A 237 -18.93 2.21 -21.14
N LEU A 238 -18.29 1.77 -20.05
CA LEU A 238 -16.86 2.03 -19.81
C LEU A 238 -15.99 1.45 -20.94
N PHE A 239 -16.21 0.19 -21.33
CA PHE A 239 -15.44 -0.44 -22.39
C PHE A 239 -15.75 0.14 -23.78
N GLU A 240 -16.98 0.54 -24.05
CA GLU A 240 -17.33 1.25 -25.30
C GLU A 240 -16.62 2.60 -25.40
N LEU A 241 -16.57 3.39 -24.32
CA LEU A 241 -15.86 4.67 -24.29
C LEU A 241 -14.33 4.49 -24.44
N LEU A 242 -13.77 3.44 -23.85
CA LEU A 242 -12.36 3.08 -24.05
C LEU A 242 -12.08 2.66 -25.50
N SER A 243 -12.96 1.84 -26.09
CA SER A 243 -12.88 1.44 -27.51
C SER A 243 -12.90 2.67 -28.42
N GLN A 244 -13.80 3.60 -28.17
CA GLN A 244 -13.87 4.87 -28.92
C GLN A 244 -12.59 5.70 -28.75
N GLY A 245 -11.95 5.67 -27.58
CA GLY A 245 -10.64 6.29 -27.37
C GLY A 245 -9.59 5.69 -28.29
N LEU A 246 -9.47 4.36 -28.34
CA LEU A 246 -8.56 3.67 -29.24
C LEU A 246 -8.85 3.97 -30.72
N HIS A 247 -10.11 4.07 -31.12
CA HIS A 247 -10.49 4.51 -32.49
C HIS A 247 -9.98 5.91 -32.82
N THR A 248 -10.03 6.85 -31.87
CA THR A 248 -9.44 8.19 -32.05
C THR A 248 -7.94 8.09 -32.32
N LEU A 249 -7.22 7.27 -31.55
CA LEU A 249 -5.79 7.05 -31.73
C LEU A 249 -5.47 6.34 -33.07
N VAL A 250 -6.34 5.44 -33.56
CA VAL A 250 -6.21 4.84 -34.90
C VAL A 250 -6.39 5.89 -35.98
N ALA A 251 -7.41 6.75 -35.87
CA ALA A 251 -7.66 7.83 -36.83
C ALA A 251 -6.52 8.84 -36.90
N GLU A 252 -5.82 9.07 -35.79
CA GLU A 252 -4.65 9.93 -35.67
C GLU A 252 -3.34 9.24 -36.10
N GLY A 253 -3.39 7.97 -36.50
CA GLY A 253 -2.23 7.18 -36.92
C GLY A 253 -1.28 6.80 -35.78
N ARG A 254 -1.73 6.88 -34.52
CA ARG A 254 -0.97 6.51 -33.32
C ARG A 254 -1.04 5.01 -33.03
N VAL A 255 -2.15 4.37 -33.39
CA VAL A 255 -2.39 2.93 -33.23
C VAL A 255 -2.69 2.32 -34.59
N ALA A 256 -2.08 1.17 -34.89
CA ALA A 256 -2.42 0.41 -36.09
C ALA A 256 -3.81 -0.22 -35.93
N LYS A 257 -4.65 -0.16 -36.98
CA LYS A 257 -6.02 -0.70 -36.94
C LYS A 257 -6.02 -2.19 -36.57
N GLU A 258 -5.06 -2.94 -37.09
CA GLU A 258 -4.90 -4.38 -36.84
C GLU A 258 -4.60 -4.68 -35.36
N LYS A 259 -3.92 -3.75 -34.66
CA LYS A 259 -3.69 -3.88 -33.20
C LYS A 259 -4.98 -3.63 -32.42
N LEU A 260 -5.82 -2.69 -32.83
CA LEU A 260 -7.13 -2.48 -32.22
C LEU A 260 -8.02 -3.71 -32.40
N ASP A 261 -8.15 -4.19 -33.64
CA ASP A 261 -9.03 -5.32 -33.96
C ASP A 261 -8.60 -6.62 -33.24
N SER A 262 -7.30 -6.80 -32.99
CA SER A 262 -6.79 -7.97 -32.24
C SER A 262 -6.88 -7.85 -30.71
N PHE A 263 -7.30 -6.71 -30.15
CA PHE A 263 -7.36 -6.49 -28.71
C PHE A 263 -8.76 -6.81 -28.15
N ASN A 264 -8.83 -7.75 -27.21
CA ASN A 264 -10.08 -8.15 -26.56
C ASN A 264 -9.88 -8.27 -25.04
N ILE A 265 -10.77 -7.65 -24.27
CA ILE A 265 -10.72 -7.64 -22.80
C ILE A 265 -11.34 -8.93 -22.28
N PRO A 266 -10.62 -9.76 -21.49
CA PRO A 266 -11.10 -11.03 -20.94
C PRO A 266 -12.03 -10.81 -19.74
N PHE A 267 -13.20 -10.22 -19.97
CA PHE A 267 -14.15 -9.85 -18.93
C PHE A 267 -15.55 -10.32 -19.32
N TYR A 268 -16.36 -10.76 -18.35
CA TYR A 268 -17.76 -11.12 -18.59
C TYR A 268 -18.65 -10.70 -17.42
N CYS A 269 -19.75 -10.01 -17.70
CA CYS A 269 -20.75 -9.64 -16.70
C CYS A 269 -21.87 -10.71 -16.62
N PRO A 270 -21.82 -11.71 -15.72
CA PRO A 270 -22.87 -12.71 -15.61
C PRO A 270 -24.16 -12.14 -15.02
N SER A 271 -25.27 -12.85 -15.25
CA SER A 271 -26.57 -12.56 -14.64
C SER A 271 -26.75 -13.47 -13.43
N ALA A 272 -27.61 -13.06 -12.49
CA ALA A 272 -27.94 -13.90 -11.34
C ALA A 272 -28.54 -15.27 -11.77
N ASP A 273 -29.25 -15.32 -12.89
CA ASP A 273 -29.82 -16.55 -13.45
C ASP A 273 -28.74 -17.51 -13.96
N GLU A 274 -27.72 -17.00 -14.66
CA GLU A 274 -26.58 -17.83 -15.13
C GLU A 274 -25.76 -18.39 -13.97
N LEU A 275 -25.48 -17.56 -12.96
CA LEU A 275 -24.76 -18.02 -11.76
C LEU A 275 -25.55 -19.14 -11.05
N LYS A 276 -26.87 -18.98 -10.88
CA LYS A 276 -27.73 -20.02 -10.32
C LYS A 276 -27.70 -21.30 -11.13
N GLN A 277 -27.80 -21.18 -12.45
CA GLN A 277 -27.77 -22.33 -13.35
C GLN A 277 -26.44 -23.09 -13.25
N LEU A 278 -25.31 -22.38 -13.26
CA LEU A 278 -23.99 -23.01 -13.19
C LEU A 278 -23.73 -23.69 -11.85
N VAL A 279 -24.17 -23.09 -10.73
CA VAL A 279 -24.08 -23.75 -9.41
C VAL A 279 -24.96 -24.99 -9.34
N GLN A 280 -26.19 -24.92 -9.87
CA GLN A 280 -27.09 -26.09 -9.95
C GLN A 280 -26.51 -27.22 -10.81
N GLN A 281 -25.89 -26.89 -11.95
CA GLN A 281 -25.21 -27.86 -12.81
C GLN A 281 -23.97 -28.48 -12.17
N CYS A 282 -23.33 -27.75 -11.25
CA CYS A 282 -22.15 -28.25 -10.54
C CYS A 282 -22.52 -29.42 -9.62
N GLU A 283 -23.73 -29.47 -9.05
CA GLU A 283 -24.23 -30.49 -8.10
C GLU A 283 -23.38 -30.68 -6.82
N LEU A 284 -22.31 -29.89 -6.66
CA LEU A 284 -21.34 -29.99 -5.57
C LEU A 284 -21.51 -28.91 -4.48
N LEU A 285 -22.23 -27.84 -4.78
CA LEU A 285 -22.38 -26.65 -3.93
C LEU A 285 -23.82 -26.15 -3.95
N ASP A 286 -24.29 -25.64 -2.82
CA ASP A 286 -25.62 -25.04 -2.67
C ASP A 286 -25.54 -23.51 -2.54
N ILE A 287 -26.53 -22.80 -3.10
CA ILE A 287 -26.68 -21.35 -2.92
C ILE A 287 -27.45 -21.07 -1.63
N SER A 288 -26.75 -20.49 -0.65
CA SER A 288 -27.37 -20.04 0.61
C SER A 288 -28.12 -18.71 0.46
N ASP A 289 -27.57 -17.78 -0.33
CA ASP A 289 -28.16 -16.47 -0.60
C ASP A 289 -27.61 -15.90 -1.90
N ILE A 290 -28.39 -15.04 -2.57
CA ILE A 290 -27.95 -14.29 -3.76
C ILE A 290 -28.68 -12.96 -3.82
N GLN A 291 -27.91 -11.86 -3.77
CA GLN A 291 -28.43 -10.50 -3.75
C GLN A 291 -27.89 -9.69 -4.93
N LEU A 292 -28.72 -8.80 -5.47
CA LEU A 292 -28.33 -7.82 -6.48
C LEU A 292 -28.11 -6.48 -5.77
N LEU A 293 -26.87 -6.00 -5.76
CA LEU A 293 -26.49 -4.73 -5.14
C LEU A 293 -26.24 -3.69 -6.23
N GLU A 294 -26.86 -2.53 -6.10
CA GLU A 294 -26.59 -1.38 -6.96
C GLU A 294 -25.53 -0.50 -6.31
N ILE A 295 -24.37 -0.40 -6.95
CA ILE A 295 -23.27 0.44 -6.50
C ILE A 295 -23.19 1.61 -7.47
N ASP A 296 -23.34 2.85 -6.97
CA ASP A 296 -23.13 4.05 -7.78
C ASP A 296 -21.65 4.09 -8.23
N GLY A 297 -21.42 4.26 -9.53
CA GLY A 297 -20.09 4.31 -10.13
C GLY A 297 -19.36 5.63 -9.91
N ASN A 298 -19.98 6.63 -9.29
CA ASN A 298 -19.33 7.90 -8.98
C ASN A 298 -18.22 7.71 -7.92
N ALA A 299 -16.97 7.89 -8.33
CA ALA A 299 -15.75 7.75 -7.52
C ALA A 299 -15.53 8.87 -6.46
N MET A 300 -16.46 9.83 -6.38
CA MET A 300 -16.29 11.11 -5.68
C MET A 300 -16.93 11.19 -4.29
N ASP A 301 -17.60 10.14 -3.80
CA ASP A 301 -18.58 10.31 -2.71
C ASP A 301 -18.01 10.47 -1.28
N ASP A 302 -16.69 10.51 -1.09
CA ASP A 302 -16.06 10.75 0.24
C ASP A 302 -15.07 11.94 0.29
N SER A 303 -14.81 12.65 -0.83
CA SER A 303 -13.94 13.84 -0.84
C SER A 303 -14.76 15.13 -1.01
N GLU A 304 -14.72 15.99 0.01
CA GLU A 304 -15.44 17.27 0.17
C GLU A 304 -15.19 18.37 -0.91
N GLN A 305 -14.71 18.08 -2.11
CA GLN A 305 -14.37 19.12 -3.08
C GLN A 305 -14.66 18.74 -4.53
N ALA A 306 -15.84 19.15 -5.04
CA ALA A 306 -16.01 19.86 -6.32
C ALA A 306 -17.49 19.92 -6.74
N GLU A 307 -18.05 21.13 -6.90
CA GLU A 307 -19.27 21.35 -7.70
C GLU A 307 -19.05 22.55 -8.63
N ASP A 308 -18.69 22.25 -9.89
CA ASP A 308 -18.91 23.04 -11.10
C ASP A 308 -18.73 22.11 -12.33
N ILE A 309 -18.68 22.60 -13.58
CA ILE A 309 -18.19 21.84 -14.78
C ILE A 309 -16.80 21.20 -14.51
N SER A 310 -16.07 21.73 -13.54
CA SER A 310 -14.89 21.14 -12.90
C SER A 310 -15.15 19.74 -12.31
N ALA A 311 -16.32 19.45 -11.76
CA ALA A 311 -16.70 18.18 -11.15
C ALA A 311 -16.97 17.06 -12.18
N THR A 312 -17.54 17.36 -13.35
CA THR A 312 -17.68 16.38 -14.44
C THR A 312 -16.33 16.06 -15.07
N HIS A 313 -15.49 17.08 -15.28
CA HIS A 313 -14.11 16.90 -15.73
C HIS A 313 -13.26 16.14 -14.69
N THR A 314 -13.48 16.39 -13.38
CA THR A 314 -12.84 15.64 -12.28
C THR A 314 -13.37 14.21 -12.22
N ALA A 315 -14.66 13.96 -12.48
CA ALA A 315 -15.23 12.63 -12.58
C ALA A 315 -14.65 11.85 -13.79
N GLY A 316 -14.49 12.51 -14.94
CA GLY A 316 -13.79 11.96 -16.10
C GLY A 316 -12.35 11.57 -15.78
N LYS A 317 -11.59 12.45 -15.12
CA LYS A 317 -10.23 12.17 -14.66
C LYS A 317 -10.17 11.02 -13.64
N SER A 318 -11.04 11.05 -12.63
CA SER A 318 -11.08 10.02 -11.59
C SER A 318 -11.47 8.65 -12.14
N MET A 319 -12.46 8.59 -13.03
CA MET A 319 -12.82 7.35 -13.72
C MET A 319 -11.70 6.88 -14.65
N SER A 320 -11.02 7.82 -15.33
CA SER A 320 -9.86 7.49 -16.16
C SER A 320 -8.73 6.88 -15.33
N ALA A 321 -8.39 7.47 -14.18
CA ALA A 321 -7.40 6.92 -13.25
C ALA A 321 -7.83 5.55 -12.70
N SER A 322 -9.11 5.37 -12.36
CA SER A 322 -9.66 4.08 -11.91
C SER A 322 -9.58 2.99 -12.97
N LEU A 323 -9.94 3.31 -14.22
CA LEU A 323 -9.86 2.36 -15.33
C LEU A 323 -8.40 2.08 -15.70
N ARG A 324 -7.54 3.10 -15.68
CA ARG A 324 -6.09 2.98 -15.90
C ARG A 324 -5.46 2.04 -14.89
N ALA A 325 -5.73 2.26 -13.61
CA ALA A 325 -5.24 1.43 -12.52
C ALA A 325 -5.60 -0.06 -12.70
N ALA A 326 -6.75 -0.35 -13.32
CA ALA A 326 -7.21 -1.71 -13.59
C ALA A 326 -6.74 -2.31 -14.93
N MET A 327 -6.50 -1.50 -15.96
CA MET A 327 -6.35 -1.99 -17.35
C MET A 327 -4.97 -1.70 -17.96
N GLU A 328 -4.16 -0.85 -17.35
CA GLU A 328 -2.92 -0.36 -17.97
C GLU A 328 -1.96 -1.49 -18.32
N SER A 329 -1.79 -2.51 -17.47
CA SER A 329 -0.93 -3.67 -17.76
C SER A 329 -1.35 -4.43 -19.02
N LEU A 330 -2.65 -4.65 -19.22
CA LEU A 330 -3.20 -5.30 -20.42
C LEU A 330 -2.96 -4.44 -21.68
N ILE A 331 -3.22 -3.13 -21.56
CA ILE A 331 -3.09 -2.19 -22.68
C ILE A 331 -1.61 -2.03 -23.06
N SER A 332 -0.72 -1.86 -22.08
CA SER A 332 0.72 -1.68 -22.31
C SER A 332 1.35 -2.92 -22.91
N SER A 333 0.95 -4.12 -22.46
CA SER A 333 1.44 -5.39 -23.02
C SER A 333 1.10 -5.56 -24.51
N HIS A 334 -0.07 -5.07 -24.96
CA HIS A 334 -0.52 -5.24 -26.35
C HIS A 334 -0.12 -4.06 -27.27
N PHE A 335 -0.34 -2.83 -26.81
CA PHE A 335 -0.12 -1.62 -27.61
C PHE A 335 1.26 -0.99 -27.38
N GLY A 336 1.87 -1.21 -26.21
CA GLY A 336 3.04 -0.49 -25.71
C GLY A 336 2.65 0.67 -24.79
N GLU A 337 3.59 1.11 -23.96
CA GLU A 337 3.36 2.20 -22.98
C GLU A 337 3.13 3.57 -23.63
N GLY A 338 3.63 3.77 -24.85
CA GLY A 338 3.63 5.07 -25.53
C GLY A 338 2.24 5.64 -25.84
N ILE A 339 1.16 4.86 -25.74
CA ILE A 339 -0.21 5.32 -26.00
C ILE A 339 -1.01 5.65 -24.74
N LEU A 340 -0.51 5.29 -23.56
CA LEU A 340 -1.31 5.28 -22.32
C LEU A 340 -1.82 6.67 -21.97
N GLU A 341 -0.92 7.66 -21.94
CA GLU A 341 -1.26 9.02 -21.54
C GLU A 341 -2.31 9.66 -22.46
N GLU A 342 -2.13 9.48 -23.77
CA GLU A 342 -3.05 10.00 -24.78
C GLU A 342 -4.41 9.28 -24.71
N LEU A 343 -4.40 7.94 -24.61
CA LEU A 343 -5.61 7.13 -24.52
C LEU A 343 -6.47 7.51 -23.31
N PHE A 344 -5.87 7.59 -22.11
CA PHE A 344 -6.59 7.89 -20.88
C PHE A 344 -7.02 9.36 -20.80
N THR A 345 -6.32 10.27 -21.48
CA THR A 345 -6.79 11.65 -21.67
C THR A 345 -8.01 11.71 -22.58
N VAL A 346 -8.02 10.97 -23.69
CA VAL A 346 -9.17 10.90 -24.61
C VAL A 346 -10.35 10.22 -23.92
N PHE A 347 -10.12 9.13 -23.19
CA PHE A 347 -11.14 8.44 -22.40
C PHE A 347 -11.79 9.37 -21.37
N ALA A 348 -10.99 10.11 -20.58
CA ALA A 348 -11.49 11.06 -19.60
C ALA A 348 -12.43 12.11 -20.23
N ARG A 349 -12.05 12.66 -21.38
CA ARG A 349 -12.89 13.59 -22.15
C ARG A 349 -14.21 12.96 -22.60
N LYS A 350 -14.16 11.76 -23.18
CA LYS A 350 -15.36 11.04 -23.65
C LYS A 350 -16.31 10.69 -22.49
N PHE A 351 -15.77 10.25 -21.36
CA PHE A 351 -16.55 9.94 -20.17
C PHE A 351 -17.21 11.20 -19.58
N THR A 352 -16.49 12.33 -19.57
CA THR A 352 -17.02 13.64 -19.14
C THR A 352 -18.25 14.02 -19.98
N SER A 353 -18.13 13.94 -21.32
CA SER A 353 -19.25 14.23 -22.23
C SER A 353 -20.42 13.24 -22.08
N TYR A 354 -20.13 11.96 -21.79
CA TYR A 354 -21.17 10.97 -21.51
C TYR A 354 -22.00 11.36 -20.29
N ILE A 355 -21.35 11.66 -19.15
CA ILE A 355 -22.02 12.10 -17.92
C ILE A 355 -22.86 13.35 -18.17
N GLU A 356 -22.30 14.36 -18.84
CA GLU A 356 -23.00 15.60 -19.15
C GLU A 356 -24.31 15.32 -19.91
N SER A 357 -24.27 14.39 -20.88
CA SER A 357 -25.45 13.99 -21.66
C SER A 357 -26.47 13.15 -20.88
N ASP A 358 -26.06 12.43 -19.84
CA ASP A 358 -26.92 11.56 -19.02
C ASP A 358 -27.57 12.32 -17.85
N VAL A 359 -26.87 13.31 -17.30
CA VAL A 359 -27.39 14.28 -16.34
C VAL A 359 -28.52 15.13 -16.96
N GLU A 360 -28.40 15.49 -18.24
CA GLU A 360 -29.46 16.17 -18.99
C GLU A 360 -30.72 15.30 -19.21
N LYS A 361 -30.57 13.97 -19.27
CA LYS A 361 -31.67 13.02 -19.51
C LYS A 361 -32.39 12.54 -18.25
N SER A 362 -31.70 12.44 -17.11
CA SER A 362 -32.23 11.81 -15.90
C SER A 362 -33.08 12.74 -15.00
N GLY A 363 -33.02 14.07 -15.18
CA GLY A 363 -33.86 15.01 -14.42
C GLY A 363 -33.59 15.01 -12.90
N ILE A 364 -32.51 14.37 -12.43
CA ILE A 364 -32.14 14.26 -11.02
C ILE A 364 -31.36 15.51 -10.59
N THR A 365 -32.02 16.67 -10.62
CA THR A 365 -31.43 17.94 -10.15
C THR A 365 -32.04 18.44 -8.83
N SER A 366 -33.09 17.81 -8.30
CA SER A 366 -33.83 18.34 -7.13
C SER A 366 -33.47 17.70 -5.77
N LYS A 367 -33.13 16.40 -5.72
CA LYS A 367 -32.82 15.72 -4.44
C LYS A 367 -31.35 15.82 -4.03
N VAL A 368 -30.45 15.86 -5.00
CA VAL A 368 -29.01 16.13 -4.81
C VAL A 368 -28.84 17.56 -4.27
N ARG A 369 -29.50 18.57 -4.84
CA ARG A 369 -29.46 19.96 -4.33
C ARG A 369 -29.84 20.14 -2.85
N SER A 370 -30.70 19.28 -2.29
CA SER A 370 -31.13 19.40 -0.89
C SER A 370 -30.13 18.81 0.11
N TRP A 371 -29.21 17.95 -0.33
CA TRP A 371 -28.23 17.29 0.53
C TRP A 371 -26.83 17.91 0.40
N TYR A 372 -26.49 18.43 -0.79
CA TYR A 372 -25.21 19.09 -1.08
C TYR A 372 -25.07 20.51 -0.50
N ALA A 373 -26.15 21.12 0.00
CA ALA A 373 -26.13 22.40 0.73
C ALA A 373 -25.38 22.35 2.09
N SER A 374 -24.61 21.29 2.31
CA SER A 374 -24.14 20.85 3.62
C SER A 374 -22.64 20.98 3.84
N LEU A 375 -21.75 21.31 2.89
CA LEU A 375 -20.28 21.32 3.11
C LEU A 375 -19.50 22.37 2.25
N ALA A 376 -18.28 22.76 2.69
CA ALA A 376 -17.44 23.94 2.36
C ALA A 376 -17.71 25.23 3.18
N SER A 377 -16.87 25.50 4.18
CA SER A 377 -17.05 26.56 5.18
C SER A 377 -17.04 27.99 4.61
N THR A 378 -16.17 28.33 3.66
CA THR A 378 -16.07 29.70 3.10
C THR A 378 -17.15 29.99 2.06
N ARG A 379 -17.38 29.10 1.08
CA ARG A 379 -18.46 29.26 0.08
C ARG A 379 -19.83 29.24 0.77
N ARG A 380 -20.04 28.36 1.76
CA ARG A 380 -21.26 28.40 2.58
C ARG A 380 -21.38 29.67 3.39
N ALA A 381 -20.30 30.16 4.01
CA ALA A 381 -20.35 31.43 4.74
C ALA A 381 -20.83 32.56 3.81
N ILE A 382 -20.24 32.68 2.61
CA ILE A 382 -20.64 33.65 1.58
C ILE A 382 -22.11 33.46 1.17
N LEU A 383 -22.54 32.24 0.85
CA LEU A 383 -23.93 31.95 0.45
C LEU A 383 -24.94 32.13 1.59
N THR A 384 -24.56 31.85 2.83
CA THR A 384 -25.42 32.00 4.02
C THR A 384 -25.59 33.48 4.38
N THR A 385 -24.53 34.29 4.21
CA THR A 385 -24.58 35.73 4.45
C THR A 385 -25.01 36.54 3.22
N ARG A 386 -25.14 35.91 2.04
CA ARG A 386 -25.66 36.52 0.82
C ARG A 386 -26.93 37.36 1.05
N PRO A 387 -27.98 36.88 1.75
CA PRO A 387 -29.16 37.72 2.00
C PRO A 387 -28.86 39.02 2.76
N MET A 388 -27.84 39.01 3.64
CA MET A 388 -27.38 40.21 4.35
C MET A 388 -26.64 41.17 3.43
N VAL A 389 -25.79 40.65 2.53
CA VAL A 389 -25.10 41.43 1.49
C VAL A 389 -26.14 42.07 0.56
N GLU A 390 -27.07 41.28 0.02
CA GLU A 390 -28.13 41.76 -0.88
C GLU A 390 -28.98 42.84 -0.20
N LYS A 391 -29.39 42.60 1.06
CA LYS A 391 -30.15 43.59 1.84
C LYS A 391 -29.35 44.88 2.03
N ALA A 392 -28.08 44.79 2.42
CA ALA A 392 -27.26 45.96 2.65
C ALA A 392 -27.03 46.76 1.36
N VAL A 393 -26.78 46.09 0.22
CA VAL A 393 -26.65 46.73 -1.09
C VAL A 393 -27.95 47.41 -1.50
N ARG A 394 -29.11 46.73 -1.41
CA ARG A 394 -30.42 47.31 -1.75
C ARG A 394 -30.74 48.57 -0.95
N GLU A 395 -30.53 48.51 0.37
CA GLU A 395 -30.82 49.66 1.22
C GLU A 395 -29.80 50.78 1.00
N MET A 396 -28.53 50.47 0.74
CA MET A 396 -27.52 51.47 0.36
C MET A 396 -27.88 52.20 -0.93
N CYS A 397 -28.28 51.48 -1.99
CA CYS A 397 -28.72 52.08 -3.25
C CYS A 397 -29.92 53.03 -3.04
N ARG A 398 -30.90 52.63 -2.21
CA ARG A 398 -32.05 53.45 -1.84
C ARG A 398 -31.67 54.67 -1.01
N ASP A 399 -30.70 54.52 -0.12
CA ASP A 399 -30.32 55.57 0.83
C ASP A 399 -29.48 56.67 0.18
N LEU A 400 -28.57 56.28 -0.73
CA LEU A 400 -27.52 57.14 -1.27
C LEU A 400 -27.79 57.66 -2.69
N HIS A 401 -28.60 56.97 -3.49
CA HIS A 401 -28.79 57.25 -4.93
C HIS A 401 -27.48 57.61 -5.67
N PRO A 402 -26.41 56.78 -5.55
CA PRO A 402 -25.10 57.16 -6.03
C PRO A 402 -25.02 57.11 -7.57
N GLN A 403 -24.34 58.09 -8.18
CA GLN A 403 -24.00 58.03 -9.61
C GLN A 403 -22.82 57.08 -9.88
N SER A 404 -21.96 56.84 -8.90
CA SER A 404 -20.91 55.82 -8.94
C SER A 404 -20.70 55.18 -7.57
N MET A 405 -20.32 53.90 -7.54
CA MET A 405 -20.20 53.12 -6.31
C MET A 405 -18.84 52.43 -6.20
N THR A 406 -18.17 52.68 -5.08
CA THR A 406 -16.90 51.99 -4.72
C THR A 406 -17.19 50.87 -3.73
N ILE A 407 -16.88 49.64 -4.11
CA ILE A 407 -17.13 48.42 -3.36
C ILE A 407 -15.80 47.71 -3.12
N VAL A 408 -15.55 47.28 -1.89
CA VAL A 408 -14.27 46.68 -1.52
C VAL A 408 -14.48 45.33 -0.86
N ASP A 409 -13.80 44.30 -1.36
CA ASP A 409 -13.70 42.98 -0.72
C ASP A 409 -12.34 42.86 0.00
N LEU A 410 -12.36 42.76 1.32
CA LEU A 410 -11.17 42.78 2.19
C LEU A 410 -10.73 41.37 2.57
N GLY A 411 -9.49 41.03 2.21
CA GLY A 411 -8.88 39.72 2.41
C GLY A 411 -9.38 38.68 1.40
N CYS A 412 -9.42 39.04 0.12
CA CYS A 412 -9.90 38.17 -0.95
C CYS A 412 -8.87 37.07 -1.30
N SER A 413 -9.30 35.80 -1.34
CA SER A 413 -8.44 34.66 -1.70
C SER A 413 -8.15 34.61 -3.22
N PHE A 414 -7.08 33.92 -3.62
CA PHE A 414 -6.80 33.56 -5.02
C PHE A 414 -7.74 32.43 -5.50
N GLY A 415 -8.99 32.74 -5.90
CA GLY A 415 -9.91 31.72 -6.40
C GLY A 415 -11.32 32.21 -6.73
N ALA A 416 -12.16 31.32 -7.29
CA ALA A 416 -13.49 31.63 -7.82
C ALA A 416 -14.47 32.25 -6.81
N ASN A 417 -14.23 32.06 -5.50
CA ASN A 417 -15.07 32.63 -4.43
C ASN A 417 -15.10 34.16 -4.43
N THR A 418 -13.99 34.80 -4.81
CA THR A 418 -13.88 36.27 -4.85
C THR A 418 -14.83 36.87 -5.90
N LEU A 419 -14.97 36.21 -7.05
CA LEU A 419 -15.85 36.65 -8.14
C LEU A 419 -17.33 36.33 -7.89
N LEU A 420 -17.64 35.36 -7.01
CA LEU A 420 -19.02 35.11 -6.57
C LEU A 420 -19.62 36.33 -5.85
N PHE A 421 -18.86 36.98 -4.95
CA PHE A 421 -19.30 38.20 -4.28
C PHE A 421 -19.57 39.32 -5.30
N VAL A 422 -18.66 39.52 -6.26
CA VAL A 422 -18.82 40.51 -7.34
C VAL A 422 -20.10 40.25 -8.12
N SER A 423 -20.34 38.99 -8.52
CA SER A 423 -21.56 38.56 -9.22
C SER A 423 -22.82 38.86 -8.42
N ASP A 424 -22.84 38.53 -7.13
CA ASP A 424 -24.02 38.70 -6.27
C ASP A 424 -24.38 40.17 -6.10
N VAL A 425 -23.39 41.04 -5.95
CA VAL A 425 -23.59 42.49 -5.84
C VAL A 425 -24.13 43.08 -7.15
N ILE A 426 -23.53 42.74 -8.30
CA ILE A 426 -24.00 43.20 -9.62
C ILE A 426 -25.44 42.76 -9.84
N THR A 427 -25.75 41.48 -9.59
CA THR A 427 -27.09 40.92 -9.72
C THR A 427 -28.10 41.65 -8.85
N THR A 428 -27.74 41.92 -7.58
CA THR A 428 -28.61 42.63 -6.65
C THR A 428 -28.98 44.02 -7.14
N ILE A 429 -28.00 44.76 -7.67
CA ILE A 429 -28.18 46.12 -8.21
C ILE A 429 -29.06 46.06 -9.47
N CYS A 430 -28.75 45.17 -10.40
CA CYS A 430 -29.51 45.01 -11.66
C CYS A 430 -30.98 44.67 -11.44
N GLU A 431 -31.28 43.70 -10.57
CA GLU A 431 -32.63 43.18 -10.40
C GLU A 431 -33.54 44.09 -9.59
N ASN A 432 -32.98 44.89 -8.67
CA ASN A 432 -33.78 45.62 -7.68
C ASN A 432 -33.68 47.16 -7.79
N CYS A 433 -32.69 47.70 -8.50
CA CYS A 433 -32.51 49.16 -8.63
C CYS A 433 -32.93 49.71 -9.99
N ASN A 434 -33.12 48.88 -11.01
CA ASN A 434 -33.54 49.32 -12.36
C ASN A 434 -35.00 49.78 -12.47
N ASN A 435 -35.87 49.51 -11.48
CA ASN A 435 -37.25 50.03 -11.48
C ASN A 435 -37.35 51.50 -11.02
N ALA A 436 -36.24 52.16 -10.66
CA ALA A 436 -36.24 53.53 -10.14
C ALA A 436 -35.22 54.46 -10.83
N ILE A 437 -34.67 54.07 -11.97
CA ILE A 437 -33.66 54.84 -12.69
C ILE A 437 -33.96 54.81 -14.18
N GLU A 438 -34.91 55.64 -14.62
CA GLU A 438 -34.94 56.08 -16.02
C GLU A 438 -33.68 56.92 -16.28
N GLU A 439 -32.81 56.45 -17.17
CA GLU A 439 -31.58 57.12 -17.65
C GLU A 439 -30.54 57.53 -16.59
N SER A 440 -29.99 56.58 -15.80
CA SER A 440 -28.71 56.84 -15.12
C SER A 440 -27.68 55.72 -15.31
N THR A 441 -26.52 56.13 -15.80
CA THR A 441 -25.27 55.40 -16.01
C THR A 441 -24.56 55.16 -14.68
N MET A 442 -25.11 54.32 -13.78
CA MET A 442 -24.43 53.98 -12.53
C MET A 442 -23.17 53.17 -12.83
N GLU A 443 -22.00 53.65 -12.42
CA GLU A 443 -20.73 52.93 -12.56
C GLU A 443 -20.29 52.28 -11.25
N ILE A 444 -19.78 51.04 -11.30
CA ILE A 444 -19.34 50.30 -10.11
C ILE A 444 -17.84 50.04 -10.17
N GLN A 445 -17.11 50.38 -9.11
CA GLN A 445 -15.70 50.04 -8.97
C GLN A 445 -15.53 49.03 -7.83
N PHE A 446 -15.05 47.84 -8.16
CA PHE A 446 -14.68 46.79 -7.21
C PHE A 446 -13.18 46.85 -6.92
N PHE A 447 -12.81 46.91 -5.65
CA PHE A 447 -11.44 46.71 -5.18
C PHE A 447 -11.33 45.39 -4.43
N LEU A 448 -10.51 44.49 -4.96
CA LEU A 448 -10.16 43.20 -4.35
C LEU A 448 -8.88 43.40 -3.54
N ASN A 449 -8.99 43.42 -2.22
CA ASN A 449 -7.87 43.68 -1.32
C ASN A 449 -7.34 42.40 -0.67
N ASP A 450 -6.03 42.23 -0.66
CA ASP A 450 -5.31 41.30 0.21
C ASP A 450 -3.84 41.73 0.37
N LEU A 451 -3.03 40.96 1.10
CA LEU A 451 -1.60 41.19 1.27
C LEU A 451 -0.85 41.15 -0.08
N PRO A 452 0.29 41.86 -0.22
CA PRO A 452 1.08 41.85 -1.46
C PRO A 452 1.57 40.47 -1.93
N SER A 453 1.61 39.48 -1.03
CA SER A 453 1.97 38.09 -1.34
C SER A 453 0.83 37.27 -1.94
N ASN A 454 -0.39 37.80 -2.01
CA ASN A 454 -1.52 37.10 -2.63
C ASN A 454 -1.36 37.05 -4.15
N ASP A 455 -1.86 35.98 -4.77
CA ASP A 455 -1.80 35.81 -6.22
C ASP A 455 -2.99 36.50 -6.92
N PHE A 456 -2.88 37.81 -7.10
CA PHE A 456 -3.85 38.58 -7.88
C PHE A 456 -3.84 38.22 -9.38
N ASN A 457 -2.75 37.65 -9.90
CA ASN A 457 -2.67 37.32 -11.33
C ASN A 457 -3.68 36.25 -11.70
N HIS A 458 -3.85 35.24 -10.85
CA HIS A 458 -4.85 34.19 -11.06
C HIS A 458 -6.28 34.76 -11.08
N ILE A 459 -6.58 35.76 -10.23
CA ILE A 459 -7.88 36.45 -10.24
C ILE A 459 -8.07 37.19 -11.56
N PHE A 460 -7.06 37.92 -12.03
CA PHE A 460 -7.12 38.66 -13.28
C PHE A 460 -7.27 37.76 -14.52
N GLN A 461 -6.59 36.60 -14.54
CA GLN A 461 -6.76 35.59 -15.59
C GLN A 461 -8.20 35.05 -15.65
N SER A 462 -8.90 35.02 -14.50
CA SER A 462 -10.28 34.53 -14.41
C SER A 462 -11.34 35.57 -14.81
N LEU A 463 -10.97 36.86 -14.96
CA LEU A 463 -11.93 37.93 -15.25
C LEU A 463 -12.57 37.80 -16.63
N GLU A 464 -11.83 37.37 -17.65
CA GLU A 464 -12.38 37.26 -19.01
C GLU A 464 -13.52 36.24 -19.07
N GLN A 465 -13.32 35.07 -18.47
CA GLN A 465 -14.35 34.04 -18.36
C GLN A 465 -15.54 34.53 -17.51
N PHE A 466 -15.27 35.21 -16.40
CA PHE A 466 -16.30 35.79 -15.54
C PHE A 466 -17.16 36.82 -16.29
N GLU A 467 -16.56 37.72 -17.08
CA GLU A 467 -17.29 38.69 -17.89
C GLU A 467 -18.18 38.02 -18.94
N GLN A 468 -17.69 36.96 -19.59
CA GLN A 468 -18.48 36.19 -20.56
C GLN A 468 -19.70 35.54 -19.90
N LEU A 469 -19.51 34.87 -18.77
CA LEU A 469 -20.58 34.24 -18.00
C LEU A 469 -21.58 35.26 -17.47
N THR A 470 -21.10 36.40 -16.98
CA THR A 470 -21.93 37.50 -16.49
C THR A 470 -22.79 38.07 -17.62
N LYS A 471 -22.21 38.35 -18.79
CA LYS A 471 -22.96 38.79 -19.99
C LYS A 471 -24.02 37.77 -20.41
N GLN A 472 -23.68 36.49 -20.44
CA GLN A 472 -24.64 35.42 -20.76
C GLN A 472 -25.79 35.37 -19.73
N HIS A 473 -25.49 35.42 -18.43
CA HIS A 473 -26.47 35.38 -17.35
C HIS A 473 -27.51 36.50 -17.47
N PHE A 474 -27.08 37.74 -17.71
CA PHE A 474 -27.98 38.88 -17.84
C PHE A 474 -28.72 38.92 -19.19
N THR A 475 -28.06 38.54 -20.29
CA THR A 475 -28.69 38.47 -21.62
C THR A 475 -29.86 37.47 -21.63
N CYS A 476 -29.70 36.31 -20.96
CA CYS A 476 -30.79 35.33 -20.82
C CYS A 476 -31.99 35.85 -20.01
N ARG A 477 -31.81 36.92 -19.21
CA ARG A 477 -32.86 37.53 -18.38
C ARG A 477 -33.40 38.85 -18.96
N GLY A 478 -32.95 39.26 -20.16
CA GLY A 478 -33.36 40.53 -20.78
C GLY A 478 -32.85 41.78 -20.05
N LEU A 479 -31.81 41.65 -19.23
CA LEU A 479 -31.20 42.74 -18.46
C LEU A 479 -29.82 43.08 -19.01
N GLN A 480 -29.35 44.30 -18.79
CA GLN A 480 -27.96 44.72 -19.05
C GLN A 480 -27.30 45.08 -17.71
N PRO A 481 -26.10 44.54 -17.41
CA PRO A 481 -25.38 44.93 -16.21
C PRO A 481 -24.86 46.37 -16.33
N PRO A 482 -24.79 47.14 -15.22
CA PRO A 482 -24.14 48.44 -15.21
C PRO A 482 -22.66 48.30 -15.54
N PRO A 483 -21.99 49.35 -16.09
CA PRO A 483 -20.55 49.35 -16.23
C PRO A 483 -19.87 49.10 -14.89
N TYR A 484 -18.96 48.11 -14.84
CA TYR A 484 -18.17 47.82 -13.66
C TYR A 484 -16.69 47.67 -13.97
N TYR A 485 -15.85 48.01 -13.00
CA TYR A 485 -14.39 48.00 -13.10
C TYR A 485 -13.82 47.24 -11.91
N VAL A 486 -12.95 46.26 -12.15
CA VAL A 486 -12.31 45.48 -11.08
C VAL A 486 -10.84 45.87 -10.98
N ALA A 487 -10.39 46.18 -9.77
CA ALA A 487 -9.00 46.49 -9.46
C ALA A 487 -8.54 45.67 -8.24
N ALA A 488 -7.25 45.34 -8.18
CA ALA A 488 -6.64 44.80 -6.97
C ALA A 488 -6.03 45.92 -6.14
N MET A 489 -6.12 45.80 -4.81
CA MET A 489 -5.49 46.72 -3.87
C MET A 489 -4.61 45.93 -2.91
N ALA A 490 -3.31 45.89 -3.17
CA ALA A 490 -2.36 45.21 -2.28
C ALA A 490 -2.14 46.01 -0.99
N GLY A 491 -2.22 45.34 0.16
CA GLY A 491 -1.94 45.94 1.45
C GLY A 491 -2.76 45.32 2.58
N SER A 492 -2.28 45.46 3.81
CA SER A 492 -3.01 44.97 4.98
C SER A 492 -4.27 45.80 5.23
N PHE A 493 -5.41 45.13 5.37
CA PHE A 493 -6.65 45.76 5.81
C PHE A 493 -6.60 46.28 7.26
N TYR A 494 -5.54 46.04 8.02
CA TYR A 494 -5.34 46.73 9.31
C TYR A 494 -4.77 48.15 9.16
N THR A 495 -4.37 48.52 7.95
CA THR A 495 -3.88 49.86 7.60
C THR A 495 -4.91 50.64 6.78
N ARG A 496 -4.62 51.92 6.54
CA ARG A 496 -5.44 52.76 5.69
C ARG A 496 -5.16 52.42 4.21
N LEU A 497 -6.19 51.99 3.50
CA LEU A 497 -6.11 51.56 2.10
C LEU A 497 -6.71 52.60 1.15
N PHE A 498 -7.76 53.31 1.58
CA PHE A 498 -8.52 54.20 0.71
C PHE A 498 -8.55 55.67 1.22
N PRO A 499 -8.82 56.65 0.34
CA PRO A 499 -9.06 58.04 0.73
C PRO A 499 -10.24 58.18 1.71
N SER A 500 -10.30 59.30 2.44
CA SER A 500 -11.40 59.54 3.37
C SER A 500 -12.73 59.61 2.63
N ASN A 501 -13.79 59.02 3.18
CA ASN A 501 -15.15 59.08 2.63
C ASN A 501 -15.20 58.70 1.13
N SER A 502 -14.58 57.59 0.75
CA SER A 502 -14.49 57.16 -0.66
C SER A 502 -15.08 55.78 -0.94
N VAL A 503 -15.31 54.97 0.10
CA VAL A 503 -15.84 53.60 -0.04
C VAL A 503 -17.31 53.56 0.36
N HIS A 504 -18.15 53.01 -0.51
CA HIS A 504 -19.58 52.88 -0.30
C HIS A 504 -19.92 51.59 0.44
N PHE A 505 -19.26 50.49 0.08
CA PHE A 505 -19.51 49.18 0.66
C PHE A 505 -18.21 48.42 0.97
N PHE A 506 -18.08 47.93 2.20
CA PHE A 506 -17.04 46.99 2.58
C PHE A 506 -17.61 45.58 2.78
N HIS A 507 -16.97 44.58 2.21
CA HIS A 507 -17.21 43.18 2.47
C HIS A 507 -15.94 42.53 3.03
N SER A 508 -16.10 41.60 3.96
CA SER A 508 -15.05 40.65 4.29
C SER A 508 -15.67 39.35 4.75
N SER A 509 -15.20 38.23 4.21
CA SER A 509 -15.65 36.90 4.60
C SER A 509 -14.47 36.04 5.01
N MET A 510 -14.47 35.59 6.27
CA MET A 510 -13.47 34.67 6.84
C MET A 510 -12.03 35.23 6.94
N SER A 511 -11.82 36.54 6.69
CA SER A 511 -10.48 37.13 6.64
C SER A 511 -10.12 37.97 7.88
N VAL A 512 -11.06 38.73 8.44
CA VAL A 512 -10.81 39.61 9.61
C VAL A 512 -10.49 38.85 10.91
N MET A 513 -10.60 37.52 10.91
CA MET A 513 -10.17 36.65 12.02
C MET A 513 -8.65 36.38 12.06
N TRP A 514 -7.93 36.66 10.97
CA TRP A 514 -6.47 36.51 10.91
C TRP A 514 -5.79 37.72 11.54
N LEU A 515 -5.05 37.50 12.63
CA LEU A 515 -4.35 38.57 13.36
C LEU A 515 -3.30 39.25 12.49
N SER A 516 -3.03 40.53 12.77
CA SER A 516 -2.00 41.31 12.07
C SER A 516 -0.58 40.77 12.32
N GLN A 517 -0.40 40.08 13.44
CA GLN A 517 0.85 39.45 13.87
C GLN A 517 0.58 38.40 14.95
N VAL A 518 1.59 37.57 15.23
CA VAL A 518 1.63 36.76 16.45
C VAL A 518 1.52 37.69 17.67
N PRO A 519 0.75 37.35 18.72
CA PRO A 519 0.56 38.22 19.88
C PRO A 519 1.86 38.74 20.49
N GLU A 520 1.92 40.05 20.75
CA GLU A 520 3.04 40.67 21.45
C GLU A 520 3.28 39.96 22.80
N ASN A 521 4.50 39.47 23.03
CA ASN A 521 4.95 38.68 24.19
C ASN A 521 4.60 37.18 24.20
N LEU A 522 4.24 36.59 23.05
CA LEU A 522 4.15 35.13 22.91
C LEU A 522 5.48 34.56 22.39
N ASP A 523 6.19 33.79 23.24
CA ASP A 523 7.33 32.95 22.82
C ASP A 523 6.83 31.55 22.43
N GLY A 524 7.43 30.94 21.39
CA GLY A 524 7.04 29.63 20.87
C GLY A 524 7.11 28.50 21.92
N SER A 525 8.00 28.64 22.91
CA SER A 525 8.10 27.71 24.05
C SER A 525 6.86 27.72 24.95
N MET A 526 6.11 28.83 24.98
CA MET A 526 4.98 29.04 25.89
C MET A 526 3.73 28.25 25.50
N ASN A 527 3.58 27.89 24.22
CA ASN A 527 2.39 27.17 23.74
C ASN A 527 2.54 25.64 23.76
N LYS A 528 3.52 25.11 24.51
CA LYS A 528 3.73 23.65 24.72
C LYS A 528 3.75 22.82 23.43
N GLY A 529 4.34 23.37 22.37
CA GLY A 529 4.42 22.70 21.06
C GLY A 529 3.11 22.66 20.27
N ASN A 530 2.11 23.48 20.61
CA ASN A 530 0.92 23.70 19.78
C ASN A 530 1.13 24.89 18.84
N VAL A 531 0.60 24.78 17.61
CA VAL A 531 0.65 25.85 16.60
C VAL A 531 -0.45 26.91 16.78
N TYR A 532 -1.52 26.59 17.52
CA TYR A 532 -2.64 27.48 17.85
C TYR A 532 -3.17 27.21 19.27
N ILE A 533 -4.26 27.89 19.69
CA ILE A 533 -4.96 27.62 20.95
C ILE A 533 -5.62 26.24 20.85
N GLY A 534 -5.15 25.29 21.66
CA GLY A 534 -5.72 23.94 21.81
C GLY A 534 -5.97 23.58 23.29
N ALA A 535 -6.42 22.35 23.53
CA ALA A 535 -6.76 21.82 24.86
C ALA A 535 -5.59 21.89 25.85
N THR A 536 -4.35 21.81 25.36
CA THR A 536 -3.14 21.86 26.20
C THR A 536 -2.51 23.25 26.27
N THR A 537 -3.09 24.26 25.60
CA THR A 537 -2.59 25.65 25.59
C THR A 537 -2.79 26.31 26.96
N PRO A 538 -1.76 26.98 27.51
CA PRO A 538 -1.92 27.70 28.77
C PRO A 538 -2.90 28.90 28.67
N PRO A 539 -3.69 29.21 29.73
CA PRO A 539 -4.61 30.36 29.76
C PRO A 539 -3.98 31.71 29.44
N MET A 540 -2.70 31.89 29.76
CA MET A 540 -1.97 33.11 29.42
C MET A 540 -1.85 33.29 27.90
N VAL A 541 -1.56 32.22 27.15
CA VAL A 541 -1.42 32.25 25.68
C VAL A 541 -2.76 32.61 25.05
N ALA A 542 -3.85 31.98 25.50
CA ALA A 542 -5.20 32.31 25.05
C ALA A 542 -5.58 33.79 25.30
N LYS A 543 -5.15 34.36 26.43
CA LYS A 543 -5.32 35.78 26.75
C LYS A 543 -4.52 36.69 25.81
N LEU A 544 -3.29 36.31 25.44
CA LEU A 544 -2.47 37.06 24.49
C LEU A 544 -3.12 37.12 23.09
N TYR A 545 -3.60 35.99 22.58
CA TYR A 545 -4.36 35.95 21.32
C TYR A 545 -5.61 36.83 21.35
N ARG A 546 -6.35 36.81 22.47
CA ARG A 546 -7.51 37.69 22.66
C ARG A 546 -7.13 39.17 22.64
N ASN A 547 -6.10 39.57 23.38
CA ASN A 547 -5.66 40.96 23.43
C ASN A 547 -5.20 41.46 22.06
N GLN A 548 -4.50 40.61 21.30
CA GLN A 548 -4.06 40.93 19.94
C GLN A 548 -5.27 41.10 19.01
N PHE A 549 -6.25 40.19 19.05
CA PHE A 549 -7.49 40.33 18.28
C PHE A 549 -8.23 41.63 18.61
N GLU A 550 -8.38 41.98 19.90
CA GLU A 550 -9.06 43.22 20.30
C GLU A 550 -8.35 44.47 19.75
N LYS A 551 -7.00 44.50 19.81
CA LYS A 551 -6.18 45.57 19.25
C LYS A 551 -6.37 45.69 17.73
N ASP A 552 -6.28 44.55 17.03
CA ASP A 552 -6.38 44.46 15.57
C ASP A 552 -7.78 44.84 15.06
N PHE A 553 -8.82 44.33 15.70
CA PHE A 553 -10.20 44.58 15.29
C PHE A 553 -10.63 46.03 15.54
N LEU A 554 -10.19 46.63 16.66
CA LEU A 554 -10.41 48.06 16.91
C LEU A 554 -9.68 48.92 15.87
N GLN A 555 -8.45 48.55 15.51
CA GLN A 555 -7.67 49.24 14.49
C GLN A 555 -8.33 49.14 13.11
N PHE A 556 -8.78 47.93 12.74
CA PHE A 556 -9.55 47.69 11.52
C PHE A 556 -10.77 48.62 11.43
N LEU A 557 -11.62 48.63 12.47
CA LEU A 557 -12.81 49.48 12.51
C LEU A 557 -12.46 50.98 12.43
N ARG A 558 -11.39 51.42 13.11
CA ARG A 558 -10.91 52.82 13.04
C ARG A 558 -10.48 53.21 11.62
N MET A 559 -9.81 52.32 10.90
CA MET A 559 -9.40 52.61 9.52
C MET A 559 -10.60 52.60 8.57
N ARG A 560 -11.45 51.58 8.63
CA ARG A 560 -12.66 51.49 7.79
C ARG A 560 -13.63 52.64 8.01
N CYS A 561 -13.79 53.10 9.26
CA CYS A 561 -14.63 54.25 9.59
C CYS A 561 -14.17 55.56 8.93
N LYS A 562 -12.85 55.74 8.71
CA LYS A 562 -12.33 56.91 7.99
C LYS A 562 -12.59 56.85 6.49
N GLU A 563 -12.68 55.65 5.93
CA GLU A 563 -12.75 55.39 4.49
C GLU A 563 -14.19 55.30 3.98
N ILE A 564 -15.11 54.81 4.81
CA ILE A 564 -16.51 54.63 4.45
C ILE A 564 -17.23 55.97 4.34
N VAL A 565 -18.07 56.13 3.32
CA VAL A 565 -18.92 57.33 3.14
C VAL A 565 -20.01 57.39 4.23
N PRO A 566 -20.55 58.59 4.55
CA PRO A 566 -21.74 58.69 5.39
C PRO A 566 -22.88 57.83 4.83
N ARG A 567 -23.51 56.99 5.68
CA ARG A 567 -24.53 55.98 5.31
C ARG A 567 -24.02 54.83 4.41
N GLY A 568 -22.71 54.73 4.18
CA GLY A 568 -22.09 53.53 3.62
C GLY A 568 -22.22 52.34 4.57
N ARG A 569 -22.04 51.13 4.04
CA ARG A 569 -22.32 49.89 4.78
C ARG A 569 -21.16 48.91 4.74
N MET A 570 -21.10 48.04 5.75
CA MET A 570 -20.08 47.01 5.86
C MET A 570 -20.69 45.69 6.33
N VAL A 571 -20.33 44.59 5.66
CA VAL A 571 -20.73 43.22 6.03
C VAL A 571 -19.47 42.42 6.35
N LEU A 572 -19.40 41.87 7.57
CA LEU A 572 -18.28 41.08 8.06
C LEU A 572 -18.76 39.69 8.45
N THR A 573 -18.16 38.65 7.86
CA THR A 573 -18.44 37.25 8.19
C THR A 573 -17.20 36.64 8.87
N LEU A 574 -17.38 36.12 10.08
CA LEU A 574 -16.31 35.63 10.95
C LEU A 574 -16.67 34.28 11.56
N VAL A 575 -15.67 33.44 11.84
CA VAL A 575 -15.88 32.21 12.62
C VAL A 575 -16.09 32.58 14.09
N GLY A 576 -17.25 32.25 14.61
CA GLY A 576 -17.59 32.38 16.02
C GLY A 576 -17.46 31.05 16.77
N ARG A 577 -17.18 31.12 18.07
CA ARG A 577 -17.26 29.97 18.98
C ARG A 577 -18.69 29.85 19.52
N ARG A 578 -19.16 28.61 19.70
CA ARG A 578 -20.47 28.33 20.32
C ARG A 578 -20.43 28.42 21.85
N SER A 579 -19.25 28.23 22.44
CA SER A 579 -19.02 28.20 23.88
C SER A 579 -18.36 29.48 24.39
N LYS A 580 -18.58 29.78 25.67
CA LYS A 580 -17.87 30.84 26.39
C LYS A 580 -16.48 30.37 26.85
N ASP A 581 -16.27 29.06 26.93
CA ASP A 581 -14.96 28.51 27.24
C ASP A 581 -14.04 28.67 26.02
N VAL A 582 -12.85 29.20 26.27
CA VAL A 582 -11.85 29.47 25.23
C VAL A 582 -11.19 28.17 24.75
N PHE A 583 -11.26 27.12 25.57
CA PHE A 583 -10.70 25.79 25.30
C PHE A 583 -11.76 24.77 24.83
N ASP A 584 -13.05 25.12 24.90
CA ASP A 584 -14.13 24.31 24.33
C ASP A 584 -14.22 24.57 22.83
N ALA A 585 -13.47 23.75 22.12
CA ALA A 585 -13.01 24.05 20.80
C ALA A 585 -13.69 23.10 19.81
N GLY A 586 -14.68 23.63 19.08
CA GLY A 586 -15.31 22.89 17.99
C GLY A 586 -14.33 22.50 16.86
N ARG A 587 -14.87 22.02 15.74
CA ARG A 587 -14.10 21.41 14.63
C ARG A 587 -12.85 22.18 14.14
N THR A 588 -12.80 23.52 14.25
CA THR A 588 -11.68 24.35 13.78
C THR A 588 -10.39 24.18 14.60
N THR A 589 -10.48 23.93 15.91
CA THR A 589 -9.28 23.80 16.76
C THR A 589 -8.65 22.41 16.66
N ILE A 590 -9.46 21.39 16.42
CA ILE A 590 -9.01 20.00 16.18
C ILE A 590 -8.03 19.95 14.98
N GLY A 591 -8.29 20.70 13.91
CA GLY A 591 -7.40 20.75 12.75
C GLY A 591 -5.99 21.28 13.08
N PHE A 592 -5.89 22.30 13.91
CA PHE A 592 -4.58 22.84 14.34
C PHE A 592 -3.88 21.95 15.38
N GLU A 593 -4.62 21.19 16.19
CA GLU A 593 -4.04 20.18 17.09
C GLU A 593 -3.44 19.01 16.30
N LEU A 594 -4.16 18.51 15.29
CA LEU A 594 -3.66 17.47 14.39
C LEU A 594 -2.41 17.93 13.62
N LEU A 595 -2.40 19.18 13.13
CA LEU A 595 -1.19 19.77 12.53
C LEU A 595 -0.02 19.84 13.51
N SER A 596 -0.28 20.21 14.77
CA SER A 596 0.76 20.22 15.82
C SER A 596 1.29 18.81 16.09
N GLN A 597 0.44 17.80 16.06
CA GLN A 597 0.83 16.40 16.21
C GLN A 597 1.64 15.88 15.02
N GLY A 598 1.23 16.20 13.79
CA GLY A 598 1.97 15.84 12.58
C GLY A 598 3.38 16.44 12.55
N LEU A 599 3.51 17.73 12.88
CA LEU A 599 4.80 18.41 12.96
C LEU A 599 5.71 17.84 14.06
N ARG A 600 5.15 17.47 15.22
CA ARG A 600 5.91 16.79 16.29
C ARG A 600 6.40 15.41 15.86
N THR A 601 5.59 14.69 15.07
CA THR A 601 5.95 13.37 14.53
C THR A 601 7.12 13.49 13.56
N LEU A 602 7.07 14.45 12.63
CA LEU A 602 8.14 14.76 11.68
C LEU A 602 9.49 15.10 12.36
N VAL A 603 9.47 15.83 13.47
CA VAL A 603 10.70 16.20 14.19
C VAL A 603 11.31 15.02 14.96
N ALA A 604 10.49 14.06 15.41
CA ALA A 604 10.96 12.87 16.11
C ALA A 604 11.68 11.86 15.20
N GLU A 605 11.55 11.98 13.88
CA GLU A 605 12.12 11.05 12.89
C GLU A 605 13.62 11.25 12.62
N HIS A 606 14.26 12.32 13.12
CA HIS A 606 15.66 12.66 12.80
C HIS A 606 16.74 11.78 13.49
N PHE A 607 16.37 10.89 14.40
CA PHE A 607 17.29 9.92 15.05
C PHE A 607 16.56 8.59 15.35
N LYS A 608 16.07 7.88 14.32
CA LYS A 608 15.40 6.59 14.52
C LYS A 608 16.44 5.48 14.72
N ALA A 609 16.30 4.70 15.79
CA ALA A 609 17.03 3.44 15.93
C ALA A 609 16.64 2.49 14.79
N MET A 610 17.62 1.85 14.17
CA MET A 610 17.45 0.83 13.13
C MET A 610 16.49 -0.26 13.60
N LYS A 611 15.40 -0.49 12.84
CA LYS A 611 14.44 -1.56 13.09
C LYS A 611 14.69 -2.69 12.10
N ILE A 612 15.20 -3.83 12.56
CA ILE A 612 15.56 -4.96 11.70
C ILE A 612 14.38 -5.43 10.84
N ASP A 613 13.20 -5.61 11.42
CA ASP A 613 12.03 -6.12 10.68
C ASP A 613 11.59 -5.24 9.49
N ARG A 614 11.98 -3.95 9.49
CA ARG A 614 11.64 -2.98 8.43
C ARG A 614 12.83 -2.63 7.54
N ASP A 615 13.98 -2.40 8.16
CA ASP A 615 15.15 -1.80 7.52
C ASP A 615 16.12 -2.87 6.96
N PHE A 616 15.96 -4.14 7.37
CA PHE A 616 16.79 -5.23 6.89
C PHE A 616 16.12 -6.04 5.78
N HIS A 617 16.79 -6.10 4.62
CA HIS A 617 16.51 -7.07 3.57
C HIS A 617 17.74 -7.26 2.69
N MET A 618 17.79 -8.37 1.96
CA MET A 618 18.82 -8.56 0.93
C MET A 618 18.60 -7.59 -0.24
N MET A 619 19.67 -7.22 -0.96
CA MET A 619 19.56 -6.33 -2.14
C MET A 619 18.68 -6.96 -3.19
N LYS A 620 17.58 -6.28 -3.52
CA LYS A 620 16.48 -6.76 -4.39
C LYS A 620 16.85 -6.72 -5.87
N GLY A 621 15.96 -7.27 -6.70
CA GLY A 621 16.03 -7.14 -8.16
C GLY A 621 17.04 -8.08 -8.83
N ASP A 622 17.48 -7.69 -10.01
CA ASP A 622 18.39 -8.46 -10.87
C ASP A 622 19.59 -7.63 -11.37
N ASP A 623 19.98 -6.57 -10.66
CA ASP A 623 21.21 -5.83 -11.00
C ASP A 623 22.48 -6.60 -10.60
N GLU A 624 23.65 -6.05 -10.92
CA GLU A 624 24.96 -6.67 -10.64
C GLU A 624 25.24 -6.88 -9.14
N PHE A 625 24.63 -6.08 -8.26
CA PHE A 625 24.79 -6.15 -6.80
C PHE A 625 23.65 -6.88 -6.09
N SER A 626 22.62 -7.30 -6.83
CA SER A 626 21.50 -8.07 -6.30
C SER A 626 21.94 -9.36 -5.61
N TYR A 627 21.18 -9.75 -4.58
CA TYR A 627 21.45 -10.98 -3.85
C TYR A 627 21.27 -12.24 -4.70
N ALA A 628 20.35 -12.23 -5.66
CA ALA A 628 20.17 -13.33 -6.60
C ALA A 628 21.46 -13.66 -7.38
N LYS A 629 22.27 -12.65 -7.74
CA LYS A 629 23.54 -12.85 -8.47
C LYS A 629 24.73 -13.13 -7.56
N ASN A 630 24.67 -12.71 -6.29
CA ASN A 630 25.82 -12.71 -5.37
C ASN A 630 25.71 -13.70 -4.20
N SER A 631 24.72 -14.59 -4.17
CA SER A 631 24.47 -15.54 -3.05
C SER A 631 25.11 -16.94 -3.22
N ARG A 632 26.29 -17.02 -3.85
CA ARG A 632 26.97 -18.30 -4.16
C ARG A 632 27.49 -19.03 -2.92
N ILE A 633 27.98 -18.29 -1.92
CA ILE A 633 28.44 -18.87 -0.66
C ILE A 633 27.27 -19.59 0.03
N GLN A 634 26.11 -18.96 0.09
CA GLN A 634 24.90 -19.51 0.69
C GLN A 634 24.41 -20.73 -0.11
N ARG A 635 24.49 -20.68 -1.45
CA ARG A 635 24.19 -21.83 -2.32
C ARG A 635 25.04 -23.06 -1.98
N ARG A 636 26.36 -22.87 -1.79
CA ARG A 636 27.27 -23.96 -1.41
C ARG A 636 26.89 -24.57 -0.06
N ALA A 637 26.47 -23.77 0.91
CA ALA A 637 25.99 -24.28 2.19
C ALA A 637 24.73 -25.14 2.03
N ILE A 638 23.73 -24.66 1.26
CA ILE A 638 22.50 -25.43 0.96
C ILE A 638 22.84 -26.77 0.29
N LEU A 639 23.80 -26.78 -0.64
CA LEU A 639 24.24 -28.00 -1.32
C LEU A 639 24.99 -28.96 -0.38
N ALA A 640 25.83 -28.45 0.51
CA ALA A 640 26.57 -29.24 1.49
C ALA A 640 25.64 -29.93 2.50
N THR A 641 24.53 -29.27 2.86
CA THR A 641 23.57 -29.79 3.85
C THR A 641 22.44 -30.60 3.24
N ARG A 642 22.36 -30.67 1.90
CA ARG A 642 21.38 -31.48 1.15
C ARG A 642 21.21 -32.90 1.73
N PRO A 643 22.25 -33.70 2.02
CA PRO A 643 22.07 -35.07 2.53
C PRO A 643 21.28 -35.11 3.85
N MET A 644 21.44 -34.10 4.71
CA MET A 644 20.72 -33.98 5.98
C MET A 644 19.26 -33.60 5.76
N VAL A 645 18.98 -32.67 4.84
CA VAL A 645 17.61 -32.33 4.42
C VAL A 645 16.91 -33.55 3.83
N GLU A 646 17.57 -34.29 2.93
CA GLU A 646 16.97 -35.50 2.36
C GLU A 646 16.66 -36.55 3.44
N LYS A 647 17.55 -36.70 4.43
CA LYS A 647 17.35 -37.61 5.56
C LYS A 647 16.15 -37.18 6.41
N ALA A 648 16.04 -35.90 6.75
CA ALA A 648 14.92 -35.38 7.54
C ALA A 648 13.57 -35.59 6.83
N VAL A 649 13.51 -35.29 5.54
CA VAL A 649 12.29 -35.49 4.73
C VAL A 649 11.92 -36.98 4.62
N ARG A 650 12.91 -37.86 4.42
CA ARG A 650 12.72 -39.32 4.43
C ARG A 650 12.09 -39.80 5.74
N GLU A 651 12.69 -39.40 6.87
CA GLU A 651 12.22 -39.80 8.19
C GLU A 651 10.82 -39.25 8.48
N ILE A 652 10.48 -38.02 8.05
CA ILE A 652 9.10 -37.52 8.18
C ILE A 652 8.11 -38.38 7.41
N CYS A 653 8.43 -38.73 6.16
CA CYS A 653 7.55 -39.55 5.33
C CYS A 653 7.32 -40.94 5.95
N ILE A 654 8.37 -41.54 6.54
CA ILE A 654 8.35 -42.88 7.14
C ILE A 654 7.74 -42.88 8.55
N ASP A 655 7.98 -41.86 9.35
CA ASP A 655 7.55 -41.85 10.75
C ASP A 655 6.13 -41.31 10.90
N LEU A 656 5.79 -40.25 10.15
CA LEU A 656 4.54 -39.49 10.34
C LEU A 656 3.44 -39.86 9.34
N HIS A 657 3.77 -40.44 8.18
CA HIS A 657 2.83 -40.78 7.10
C HIS A 657 1.76 -39.69 6.82
N PRO A 658 2.16 -38.42 6.61
CA PRO A 658 1.19 -37.32 6.54
C PRO A 658 0.36 -37.41 5.25
N GLN A 659 -0.94 -37.11 5.35
CA GLN A 659 -1.80 -36.91 4.17
C GLN A 659 -1.52 -35.55 3.50
N SER A 660 -1.21 -34.53 4.30
CA SER A 660 -0.73 -33.22 3.84
C SER A 660 0.50 -32.83 4.66
N MET A 661 1.58 -32.47 3.98
CA MET A 661 2.86 -32.12 4.59
C MET A 661 3.13 -30.63 4.46
N VAL A 662 3.27 -29.94 5.60
CA VAL A 662 3.63 -28.52 5.65
C VAL A 662 5.13 -28.35 5.87
N ILE A 663 5.79 -27.66 4.96
CA ILE A 663 7.23 -27.46 4.91
C ILE A 663 7.52 -25.97 4.84
N VAL A 664 8.43 -25.49 5.68
CA VAL A 664 8.69 -24.06 5.83
C VAL A 664 10.17 -23.78 5.66
N ASP A 665 10.51 -22.81 4.81
CA ASP A 665 11.86 -22.25 4.68
C ASP A 665 11.92 -20.88 5.36
N LEU A 666 12.65 -20.78 6.48
CA LEU A 666 12.73 -19.59 7.33
C LEU A 666 13.95 -18.74 6.97
N GLY A 667 13.71 -17.48 6.60
CA GLY A 667 14.72 -16.58 6.03
C GLY A 667 15.10 -17.03 4.62
N CYS A 668 14.09 -17.20 3.76
CA CYS A 668 14.25 -17.78 2.42
C CYS A 668 14.95 -16.84 1.44
N SER A 669 15.01 -15.54 1.73
CA SER A 669 15.38 -14.46 0.82
C SER A 669 14.62 -14.58 -0.51
N PHE A 670 15.27 -14.36 -1.64
CA PHE A 670 14.70 -14.53 -2.97
C PHE A 670 15.75 -15.09 -3.96
N GLY A 671 15.27 -15.48 -5.14
CA GLY A 671 16.12 -15.97 -6.24
C GLY A 671 16.31 -17.49 -6.24
N ALA A 672 17.35 -17.96 -6.95
CA ALA A 672 17.52 -19.38 -7.26
C ALA A 672 17.73 -20.28 -6.04
N ASN A 673 18.30 -19.75 -4.95
CA ASN A 673 18.57 -20.52 -3.73
C ASN A 673 17.28 -20.92 -3.01
N THR A 674 16.27 -20.05 -2.99
CA THR A 674 14.96 -20.33 -2.39
C THR A 674 14.30 -21.54 -3.06
N LEU A 675 14.25 -21.53 -4.40
CA LEU A 675 13.61 -22.61 -5.17
C LEU A 675 14.47 -23.89 -5.26
N LEU A 676 15.78 -23.79 -5.00
CA LEU A 676 16.65 -24.96 -4.88
C LEU A 676 16.21 -25.87 -3.73
N PHE A 677 15.92 -25.32 -2.55
CA PHE A 677 15.41 -26.08 -1.40
C PHE A 677 14.10 -26.79 -1.74
N VAL A 678 13.11 -26.06 -2.29
CA VAL A 678 11.82 -26.62 -2.72
C VAL A 678 12.03 -27.79 -3.69
N SER A 679 12.93 -27.62 -4.67
CA SER A 679 13.24 -28.67 -5.64
C SER A 679 13.82 -29.92 -4.98
N GLU A 680 14.72 -29.78 -4.01
CA GLU A 680 15.35 -30.93 -3.34
C GLU A 680 14.36 -31.72 -2.51
N VAL A 681 13.49 -31.03 -1.78
CA VAL A 681 12.44 -31.65 -0.99
C VAL A 681 11.48 -32.43 -1.89
N ILE A 682 10.98 -31.82 -2.97
CA ILE A 682 10.10 -32.51 -3.94
C ILE A 682 10.81 -33.74 -4.52
N THR A 683 12.08 -33.61 -4.92
CA THR A 683 12.86 -34.74 -5.46
C THR A 683 12.98 -35.88 -4.44
N THR A 684 13.21 -35.54 -3.18
CA THR A 684 13.35 -36.52 -2.11
C THR A 684 12.04 -37.27 -1.89
N ILE A 685 10.91 -36.56 -1.81
CA ILE A 685 9.58 -37.16 -1.69
C ILE A 685 9.31 -38.09 -2.87
N CYS A 686 9.62 -37.66 -4.10
CA CYS A 686 9.43 -38.48 -5.30
C CYS A 686 10.21 -39.79 -5.26
N LYS A 687 11.47 -39.75 -4.80
CA LYS A 687 12.34 -40.94 -4.71
C LYS A 687 11.86 -41.94 -3.65
N ASN A 688 11.16 -41.49 -2.62
CA ASN A 688 10.72 -42.33 -1.51
C ASN A 688 9.35 -42.98 -1.73
N ARG A 689 8.56 -42.51 -2.70
CA ARG A 689 7.28 -43.14 -3.05
C ARG A 689 7.53 -44.51 -3.68
N ASN A 690 7.21 -45.58 -2.95
CA ASN A 690 7.24 -46.94 -3.49
C ASN A 690 6.11 -47.12 -4.51
N SER A 691 6.44 -47.52 -5.74
CA SER A 691 5.49 -47.71 -6.84
C SER A 691 4.49 -48.87 -6.66
N ALA A 692 4.55 -49.62 -5.56
CA ALA A 692 3.79 -50.86 -5.36
C ALA A 692 2.76 -50.82 -4.23
N LEU A 693 2.80 -49.84 -3.32
CA LEU A 693 1.97 -49.77 -2.11
C LEU A 693 1.72 -48.30 -1.77
N GLU A 694 0.63 -47.74 -2.29
CA GLU A 694 -0.20 -46.64 -1.76
C GLU A 694 -0.76 -45.75 -2.89
N GLU A 695 -2.08 -45.81 -3.08
CA GLU A 695 -2.90 -44.79 -3.77
C GLU A 695 -2.98 -43.47 -2.96
N SER A 696 -2.17 -43.31 -1.92
CA SER A 696 -2.13 -42.11 -1.07
C SER A 696 -1.43 -40.96 -1.82
N THR A 697 -2.21 -40.02 -2.35
CA THR A 697 -1.69 -38.80 -2.97
C THR A 697 -1.37 -37.76 -1.89
N MET A 698 -0.33 -37.98 -1.08
CA MET A 698 0.17 -36.98 -0.14
C MET A 698 0.35 -35.63 -0.85
N GLU A 699 -0.19 -34.57 -0.26
CA GLU A 699 -0.08 -33.19 -0.73
C GLU A 699 0.99 -32.43 0.05
N VAL A 700 1.64 -31.44 -0.57
CA VAL A 700 2.74 -30.70 0.08
C VAL A 700 2.49 -29.20 0.01
N GLN A 701 2.58 -28.51 1.15
CA GLN A 701 2.51 -27.05 1.21
C GLN A 701 3.89 -26.51 1.60
N PHE A 702 4.45 -25.65 0.75
CA PHE A 702 5.67 -24.90 1.02
C PHE A 702 5.33 -23.48 1.46
N PHE A 703 5.88 -23.06 2.58
CA PHE A 703 5.83 -21.67 3.03
C PHE A 703 7.23 -21.07 3.00
N LEU A 704 7.40 -20.01 2.22
CA LEU A 704 8.63 -19.24 2.10
C LEU A 704 8.53 -18.03 3.03
N ASN A 705 9.26 -18.07 4.14
CA ASN A 705 9.21 -17.01 5.15
C ASN A 705 10.44 -16.11 5.07
N ASP A 706 10.21 -14.81 5.14
CA ASP A 706 11.25 -13.79 5.34
C ASP A 706 10.63 -12.53 5.96
N LEU A 707 11.43 -11.50 6.23
CA LEU A 707 10.95 -10.21 6.71
C LEU A 707 10.07 -9.52 5.65
N PRO A 708 9.14 -8.63 6.06
CA PRO A 708 8.29 -7.86 5.13
C PRO A 708 9.04 -7.07 4.06
N GLY A 709 10.30 -6.71 4.34
CA GLY A 709 11.18 -6.04 3.42
C GLY A 709 11.72 -6.92 2.27
N ASN A 710 11.55 -8.24 2.28
CA ASN A 710 12.07 -9.15 1.24
C ASN A 710 11.35 -8.96 -0.12
N ASP A 711 11.94 -9.49 -1.19
CA ASP A 711 11.35 -9.45 -2.54
C ASP A 711 10.60 -10.74 -2.90
N PHE A 712 9.39 -10.89 -2.35
CA PHE A 712 8.53 -12.06 -2.63
C PHE A 712 7.96 -12.04 -4.05
N ASN A 713 7.71 -10.86 -4.62
CA ASN A 713 7.22 -10.73 -5.99
C ASN A 713 8.15 -11.40 -7.01
N GLN A 714 9.47 -11.27 -6.86
CA GLN A 714 10.42 -11.94 -7.76
C GLN A 714 10.40 -13.46 -7.62
N ILE A 715 10.18 -13.99 -6.41
CA ILE A 715 10.00 -15.43 -6.19
C ILE A 715 8.75 -15.90 -6.95
N PHE A 716 7.63 -15.20 -6.77
CA PHE A 716 6.35 -15.55 -7.37
C PHE A 716 6.40 -15.52 -8.90
N GLN A 717 7.03 -14.50 -9.49
CA GLN A 717 7.26 -14.42 -10.94
C GLN A 717 8.12 -15.57 -11.49
N SER A 718 8.96 -16.18 -10.66
CA SER A 718 9.83 -17.30 -11.05
C SER A 718 9.15 -18.67 -10.95
N LEU A 719 7.97 -18.77 -10.32
CA LEU A 719 7.31 -20.05 -10.04
C LEU A 719 6.88 -20.79 -11.31
N GLU A 720 6.30 -20.10 -12.31
CA GLU A 720 5.86 -20.76 -13.56
C GLU A 720 7.02 -21.50 -14.25
N GLN A 721 8.16 -20.81 -14.39
CA GLN A 721 9.36 -21.40 -14.99
C GLN A 721 9.90 -22.56 -14.15
N PHE A 722 9.91 -22.41 -12.82
CA PHE A 722 10.32 -23.46 -11.90
C PHE A 722 9.46 -24.71 -12.05
N GLU A 723 8.13 -24.57 -12.09
CA GLU A 723 7.21 -25.69 -12.24
C GLU A 723 7.40 -26.43 -13.57
N GLN A 724 7.60 -25.70 -14.67
CA GLN A 724 7.87 -26.29 -15.98
C GLN A 724 9.16 -27.10 -15.97
N LEU A 725 10.26 -26.51 -15.45
CA LEU A 725 11.54 -27.21 -15.30
C LEU A 725 11.42 -28.42 -14.37
N LYS A 726 10.62 -28.30 -13.31
CA LYS A 726 10.43 -29.38 -12.34
C LYS A 726 9.66 -30.54 -12.94
N LYS A 727 8.57 -30.28 -13.67
CA LYS A 727 7.80 -31.29 -14.41
C LYS A 727 8.70 -32.02 -15.40
N GLN A 728 9.51 -31.30 -16.17
CA GLN A 728 10.47 -31.90 -17.11
C GLN A 728 11.53 -32.76 -16.39
N HIS A 729 12.10 -32.27 -15.28
CA HIS A 729 13.10 -32.98 -14.49
C HIS A 729 12.57 -34.26 -13.85
N CYS A 730 11.31 -34.25 -13.39
CA CYS A 730 10.69 -35.46 -12.83
C CYS A 730 10.35 -36.45 -13.95
N ALA A 731 9.78 -35.97 -15.05
CA ALA A 731 9.42 -36.80 -16.20
C ALA A 731 10.63 -37.54 -16.80
N CYS A 732 11.77 -36.87 -16.96
CA CYS A 732 12.98 -37.51 -17.50
C CYS A 732 13.60 -38.57 -16.57
N ARG A 733 13.16 -38.63 -15.32
CA ARG A 733 13.57 -39.64 -14.32
C ARG A 733 12.47 -40.66 -14.01
N GLY A 734 11.34 -40.62 -14.71
CA GLY A 734 10.19 -41.48 -14.44
C GLY A 734 9.53 -41.20 -13.08
N LEU A 735 9.72 -40.00 -12.53
CA LEU A 735 9.16 -39.57 -11.26
C LEU A 735 7.91 -38.72 -11.49
N GLN A 736 6.93 -38.80 -10.60
CA GLN A 736 5.76 -37.92 -10.57
C GLN A 736 5.77 -37.12 -9.26
N PRO A 737 5.86 -35.78 -9.31
CA PRO A 737 5.82 -34.97 -8.10
C PRO A 737 4.44 -35.10 -7.42
N PRO A 738 4.38 -35.06 -6.07
CA PRO A 738 3.12 -34.88 -5.37
C PRO A 738 2.45 -33.55 -5.82
N PRO A 739 1.12 -33.40 -5.67
CA PRO A 739 0.51 -32.07 -5.67
C PRO A 739 1.23 -31.20 -4.64
N TYR A 740 1.69 -30.02 -5.05
CA TYR A 740 2.35 -29.08 -4.15
C TYR A 740 1.87 -27.65 -4.37
N TYR A 741 1.89 -26.86 -3.29
CA TYR A 741 1.43 -25.47 -3.25
C TYR A 741 2.52 -24.62 -2.60
N VAL A 742 2.81 -23.44 -3.14
CA VAL A 742 3.85 -22.54 -2.63
C VAL A 742 3.20 -21.23 -2.19
N ALA A 743 3.38 -20.86 -0.93
CA ALA A 743 2.93 -19.59 -0.35
C ALA A 743 4.12 -18.82 0.24
N ALA A 744 3.98 -17.50 0.38
CA ALA A 744 4.92 -16.68 1.14
C ALA A 744 4.30 -16.22 2.46
N LEU A 745 5.15 -16.06 3.47
CA LEU A 745 4.76 -15.58 4.78
C LEU A 745 5.73 -14.49 5.24
N ALA A 746 5.31 -13.23 5.19
CA ALA A 746 6.11 -12.11 5.66
C ALA A 746 6.03 -11.99 7.19
N GLY A 747 7.19 -11.92 7.85
CA GLY A 747 7.27 -11.73 9.29
C GLY A 747 8.53 -12.32 9.90
N SER A 748 8.89 -11.81 11.08
CA SER A 748 10.05 -12.28 11.84
C SER A 748 9.84 -13.71 12.36
N PHE A 749 10.77 -14.63 12.09
CA PHE A 749 10.71 -15.99 12.66
C PHE A 749 10.96 -16.03 14.19
N TYR A 750 11.27 -14.88 14.81
CA TYR A 750 11.30 -14.72 16.28
C TYR A 750 9.91 -14.55 16.90
N THR A 751 8.88 -14.34 16.07
CA THR A 751 7.48 -14.37 16.48
C THR A 751 6.84 -15.68 16.06
N ARG A 752 5.53 -15.79 16.33
CA ARG A 752 4.73 -16.94 15.94
C ARG A 752 4.20 -16.69 14.52
N LEU A 753 4.43 -17.63 13.63
CA LEU A 753 4.18 -17.55 12.19
C LEU A 753 3.08 -18.51 11.71
N PHE A 754 2.80 -19.56 12.49
CA PHE A 754 1.83 -20.58 12.12
C PHE A 754 0.88 -20.93 13.28
N PRO A 755 -0.31 -21.49 12.98
CA PRO A 755 -1.12 -22.15 14.00
C PRO A 755 -0.35 -23.30 14.65
N SER A 756 -0.77 -23.66 15.86
CA SER A 756 -0.08 -24.65 16.68
C SER A 756 -0.15 -26.05 16.05
N ASN A 757 0.94 -26.82 16.12
CA ASN A 757 1.02 -28.20 15.61
C ASN A 757 0.59 -28.35 14.13
N THR A 758 1.07 -27.49 13.24
CA THR A 758 0.75 -27.52 11.80
C THR A 758 1.96 -27.86 10.92
N VAL A 759 3.17 -27.49 11.35
CA VAL A 759 4.37 -27.60 10.52
C VAL A 759 5.06 -28.94 10.71
N HIS A 760 5.35 -29.64 9.61
CA HIS A 760 6.02 -30.95 9.65
C HIS A 760 7.53 -30.80 9.55
N PHE A 761 8.01 -29.84 8.74
CA PHE A 761 9.42 -29.61 8.52
C PHE A 761 9.77 -28.13 8.49
N PHE A 762 10.68 -27.72 9.37
CA PHE A 762 11.33 -26.40 9.31
C PHE A 762 12.73 -26.52 8.72
N HIS A 763 13.02 -25.70 7.73
CA HIS A 763 14.37 -25.48 7.20
C HIS A 763 14.76 -24.02 7.43
N SER A 764 16.04 -23.79 7.71
CA SER A 764 16.64 -22.47 7.73
C SER A 764 18.09 -22.63 7.32
N SER A 765 18.53 -21.82 6.36
CA SER A 765 19.93 -21.79 5.95
C SER A 765 20.44 -20.36 5.91
N MET A 766 21.48 -20.08 6.69
CA MET A 766 22.16 -18.80 6.72
C MET A 766 21.27 -17.61 7.12
N SER A 767 20.27 -17.86 7.98
CA SER A 767 19.34 -16.83 8.47
C SER A 767 19.31 -16.67 10.00
N VAL A 768 19.34 -17.76 10.78
CA VAL A 768 19.17 -17.71 12.25
C VAL A 768 20.36 -17.04 13.00
N MET A 769 21.48 -16.76 12.33
CA MET A 769 22.55 -15.95 12.93
C MET A 769 22.24 -14.44 12.99
N TRP A 770 21.24 -13.97 12.26
CA TRP A 770 20.78 -12.59 12.30
C TRP A 770 19.93 -12.36 13.55
N LEU A 771 20.34 -11.42 14.41
CA LEU A 771 19.68 -11.09 15.66
C LEU A 771 18.39 -10.30 15.41
N SER A 772 17.45 -10.38 16.35
CA SER A 772 16.18 -9.64 16.26
C SER A 772 16.38 -8.12 16.37
N GLN A 773 17.52 -7.70 16.91
CA GLN A 773 17.92 -6.31 17.11
C GLN A 773 19.42 -6.24 17.40
N VAL A 774 20.01 -5.07 17.21
CA VAL A 774 21.29 -4.73 17.86
C VAL A 774 21.10 -4.90 19.38
N PRO A 775 22.08 -5.47 20.11
CA PRO A 775 21.93 -5.70 21.56
C PRO A 775 21.48 -4.44 22.30
N GLY A 776 20.32 -4.48 22.95
CA GLY A 776 19.64 -3.25 23.41
C GLY A 776 20.35 -2.41 24.48
N ASN A 777 21.37 -2.98 25.15
CA ASN A 777 22.21 -2.27 26.13
C ASN A 777 23.55 -1.79 25.53
N LEU A 778 23.72 -1.91 24.22
CA LEU A 778 24.91 -1.46 23.51
C LEU A 778 24.70 0.00 23.11
N ASP A 779 25.45 0.90 23.76
CA ASP A 779 25.62 2.28 23.29
C ASP A 779 26.68 2.29 22.18
N GLY A 780 26.51 3.16 21.18
CA GLY A 780 27.42 3.26 20.04
C GLY A 780 28.87 3.50 20.47
N SER A 781 29.07 4.30 21.52
CA SER A 781 30.39 4.56 22.09
C SER A 781 31.12 3.31 22.62
N MET A 782 30.41 2.20 22.86
CA MET A 782 31.00 0.99 23.44
C MET A 782 31.78 0.14 22.45
N ASN A 783 31.50 0.24 21.14
CA ASN A 783 32.20 -0.49 20.08
C ASN A 783 32.90 0.48 19.13
N GLU A 784 33.52 1.54 19.69
CA GLU A 784 34.12 2.65 18.94
C GLU A 784 34.94 2.20 17.74
N GLY A 785 34.61 2.74 16.56
CA GLY A 785 35.28 2.46 15.30
C GLY A 785 35.08 1.05 14.72
N ASN A 786 34.26 0.19 15.33
CA ASN A 786 33.98 -1.17 14.87
C ASN A 786 32.49 -1.40 14.61
N VAL A 787 32.17 -2.15 13.56
CA VAL A 787 30.77 -2.46 13.22
C VAL A 787 30.27 -3.79 13.78
N HIS A 788 31.15 -4.62 14.33
CA HIS A 788 30.86 -5.95 14.88
C HIS A 788 31.93 -6.32 15.93
N ILE A 789 31.82 -7.51 16.53
CA ILE A 789 32.86 -8.12 17.36
C ILE A 789 34.13 -8.32 16.51
N GLY A 790 35.23 -7.69 16.93
CA GLY A 790 36.56 -7.79 16.34
C GLY A 790 37.67 -7.74 17.41
N ALA A 791 38.92 -7.69 16.97
CA ALA A 791 40.09 -7.81 17.86
C ALA A 791 40.21 -6.66 18.89
N THR A 792 39.65 -5.49 18.59
CA THR A 792 39.67 -4.31 19.46
C THR A 792 38.37 -4.12 20.26
N THR A 793 37.37 -4.98 20.05
CA THR A 793 36.06 -4.89 20.72
C THR A 793 36.19 -5.22 22.22
N PRO A 794 35.62 -4.42 23.12
CA PRO A 794 35.61 -4.74 24.55
C PRO A 794 34.88 -6.06 24.87
N PRO A 795 35.36 -6.89 25.82
CA PRO A 795 34.68 -8.14 26.21
C PRO A 795 33.22 -8.00 26.63
N MET A 796 32.86 -6.84 27.19
CA MET A 796 31.46 -6.54 27.54
C MET A 796 30.56 -6.52 26.30
N VAL A 797 31.03 -5.94 25.19
CA VAL A 797 30.26 -5.87 23.93
C VAL A 797 30.04 -7.28 23.37
N ALA A 798 31.09 -8.09 23.29
CA ALA A 798 30.96 -9.48 22.85
C ALA A 798 29.97 -10.28 23.73
N LYS A 799 29.95 -10.01 25.04
CA LYS A 799 28.98 -10.60 25.96
C LYS A 799 27.54 -10.13 25.70
N LEU A 800 27.33 -8.86 25.33
CA LEU A 800 26.00 -8.35 24.96
C LEU A 800 25.46 -9.04 23.70
N TYR A 801 26.29 -9.22 22.68
CA TYR A 801 25.93 -9.99 21.48
C TYR A 801 25.58 -11.44 21.82
N GLN A 802 26.39 -12.10 22.64
CA GLN A 802 26.11 -13.47 23.10
C GLN A 802 24.77 -13.56 23.85
N ASN A 803 24.49 -12.62 24.75
CA ASN A 803 23.23 -12.60 25.51
C ASN A 803 22.02 -12.34 24.59
N GLN A 804 22.16 -11.47 23.59
CA GLN A 804 21.12 -11.20 22.60
C GLN A 804 20.85 -12.45 21.75
N PHE A 805 21.89 -13.13 21.27
CA PHE A 805 21.73 -14.40 20.54
C PHE A 805 21.06 -15.49 21.38
N GLU A 806 21.47 -15.65 22.66
CA GLU A 806 20.83 -16.61 23.56
C GLU A 806 19.33 -16.33 23.71
N LYS A 807 18.96 -15.05 23.90
CA LYS A 807 17.56 -14.63 23.99
C LYS A 807 16.80 -14.96 22.70
N ASP A 808 17.36 -14.57 21.56
CA ASP A 808 16.73 -14.69 20.25
C ASP A 808 16.58 -16.15 19.83
N PHE A 809 17.63 -16.96 19.97
CA PHE A 809 17.60 -18.37 19.62
C PHE A 809 16.66 -19.16 20.54
N MET A 810 16.62 -18.87 21.85
CA MET A 810 15.64 -19.49 22.75
C MET A 810 14.20 -19.12 22.40
N GLN A 811 13.97 -17.86 22.03
CA GLN A 811 12.66 -17.39 21.59
C GLN A 811 12.26 -18.05 20.27
N PHE A 812 13.17 -18.14 19.30
CA PHE A 812 13.00 -18.89 18.05
C PHE A 812 12.58 -20.33 18.33
N LEU A 813 13.36 -21.08 19.11
CA LEU A 813 13.02 -22.46 19.46
C LEU A 813 11.66 -22.56 20.15
N ARG A 814 11.34 -21.64 21.06
CA ARG A 814 10.04 -21.60 21.76
C ARG A 814 8.87 -21.40 20.79
N MET A 815 9.00 -20.50 19.81
CA MET A 815 7.94 -20.27 18.83
C MET A 815 7.81 -21.47 17.89
N ARG A 816 8.92 -21.99 17.35
CA ARG A 816 8.89 -23.15 16.45
C ARG A 816 8.36 -24.42 17.13
N CYS A 817 8.66 -24.64 18.42
CA CYS A 817 8.10 -25.74 19.22
C CYS A 817 6.61 -25.58 19.55
N ARG A 818 5.98 -24.45 19.23
CA ARG A 818 4.51 -24.35 19.29
C ARG A 818 3.87 -24.75 17.98
N GLU A 819 4.58 -24.57 16.88
CA GLU A 819 4.08 -24.70 15.51
C GLU A 819 4.37 -26.07 14.90
N ILE A 820 5.47 -26.70 15.31
CA ILE A 820 5.90 -28.00 14.81
C ILE A 820 5.01 -29.12 15.37
N VAL A 821 4.62 -30.07 14.51
CA VAL A 821 3.84 -31.26 14.89
C VAL A 821 4.66 -32.21 15.78
N HIS A 822 3.98 -33.14 16.45
CA HIS A 822 4.64 -34.24 17.16
C HIS A 822 5.56 -35.00 16.22
N GLY A 823 6.83 -35.16 16.61
CA GLY A 823 7.84 -35.82 15.78
C GLY A 823 8.22 -35.04 14.52
N GLY A 824 7.79 -33.79 14.35
CA GLY A 824 8.26 -32.95 13.24
C GLY A 824 9.77 -32.71 13.31
N ARG A 825 10.36 -32.31 12.19
CA ARG A 825 11.81 -32.13 12.05
C ARG A 825 12.21 -30.68 11.77
N MET A 826 13.44 -30.35 12.12
CA MET A 826 14.04 -29.06 11.79
C MET A 826 15.50 -29.23 11.38
N VAL A 827 15.90 -28.59 10.27
CA VAL A 827 17.30 -28.50 9.84
C VAL A 827 17.71 -27.03 9.82
N LEU A 828 18.66 -26.67 10.69
CA LEU A 828 19.16 -25.30 10.83
C LEU A 828 20.62 -25.23 10.41
N THR A 829 20.95 -24.40 9.44
CA THR A 829 22.34 -24.15 9.00
C THR A 829 22.71 -22.70 9.33
N VAL A 830 23.76 -22.50 10.14
CA VAL A 830 24.19 -21.18 10.61
C VAL A 830 25.67 -20.96 10.36
N VAL A 831 26.05 -19.71 10.06
CA VAL A 831 27.46 -19.30 10.17
C VAL A 831 27.82 -19.32 11.64
N GLY A 832 28.86 -20.08 11.98
CA GLY A 832 29.28 -20.27 13.36
C GLY A 832 30.78 -20.03 13.53
N ARG A 833 31.31 -20.56 14.63
CA ARG A 833 32.74 -20.56 14.91
C ARG A 833 33.20 -21.90 15.48
N LYS A 834 34.42 -22.27 15.12
CA LYS A 834 35.14 -23.44 15.67
C LYS A 834 35.88 -23.08 16.95
N SER A 835 36.38 -21.85 17.04
CA SER A 835 37.07 -21.35 18.22
C SER A 835 36.11 -21.25 19.42
N LYS A 836 36.64 -21.53 20.60
CA LYS A 836 35.93 -21.21 21.86
C LYS A 836 35.97 -19.71 22.16
N ASP A 837 36.94 -19.02 21.57
CA ASP A 837 37.03 -17.57 21.68
C ASP A 837 35.95 -16.92 20.79
N VAL A 838 35.17 -16.01 21.38
CA VAL A 838 34.10 -15.29 20.68
C VAL A 838 34.65 -14.24 19.71
N PHE A 839 35.91 -13.84 19.89
CA PHE A 839 36.59 -12.89 18.99
C PHE A 839 37.10 -13.54 17.70
N ASP A 840 37.15 -14.88 17.63
CA ASP A 840 37.66 -15.63 16.49
C ASP A 840 36.55 -16.46 15.81
N ALA A 841 35.90 -15.86 14.82
CA ALA A 841 34.95 -16.53 13.92
C ALA A 841 35.57 -16.81 12.53
N GLY A 842 36.90 -16.92 12.44
CA GLY A 842 37.60 -17.15 11.18
C GLY A 842 37.37 -16.03 10.15
N ARG A 843 37.09 -16.41 8.89
CA ARG A 843 36.93 -15.45 7.78
C ARG A 843 35.81 -14.42 8.03
N THR A 844 34.79 -14.75 8.82
CA THR A 844 33.70 -13.83 9.15
C THR A 844 34.17 -12.64 9.99
N THR A 845 35.04 -12.84 10.99
CA THR A 845 35.61 -11.74 11.77
C THR A 845 36.42 -10.80 10.87
N ILE A 846 37.18 -11.37 9.93
CA ILE A 846 38.03 -10.61 9.00
C ILE A 846 37.16 -9.73 8.09
N ILE A 847 36.08 -10.27 7.53
CA ILE A 847 35.16 -9.51 6.67
C ILE A 847 34.64 -8.25 7.40
N PHE A 848 34.18 -8.37 8.64
CA PHE A 848 33.65 -7.21 9.38
C PHE A 848 34.73 -6.25 9.88
N GLU A 849 35.95 -6.72 10.15
CA GLU A 849 37.09 -5.85 10.46
C GLU A 849 37.49 -5.00 9.24
N LEU A 850 37.55 -5.59 8.05
CA LEU A 850 37.86 -4.87 6.81
C LEU A 850 36.76 -3.87 6.43
N LEU A 851 35.49 -4.19 6.74
CA LEU A 851 34.38 -3.24 6.60
C LEU A 851 34.51 -2.07 7.58
N SER A 852 34.85 -2.35 8.85
CA SER A 852 35.12 -1.33 9.86
C SER A 852 36.27 -0.42 9.42
N GLN A 853 37.34 -1.00 8.87
CA GLN A 853 38.45 -0.25 8.29
C GLN A 853 38.00 0.65 7.13
N GLY A 854 37.16 0.15 6.23
CA GLY A 854 36.59 0.95 5.14
C GLY A 854 35.83 2.18 5.64
N LEU A 855 34.95 2.00 6.64
CA LEU A 855 34.23 3.12 7.25
C LEU A 855 35.15 4.10 7.99
N ARG A 856 36.19 3.60 8.69
CA ARG A 856 37.20 4.47 9.32
C ARG A 856 37.95 5.32 8.30
N THR A 857 38.25 4.77 7.12
CA THR A 857 38.82 5.54 6.00
C THR A 857 37.88 6.67 5.57
N LEU A 858 36.60 6.37 5.37
CA LEU A 858 35.60 7.40 5.01
C LEU A 858 35.41 8.46 6.11
N VAL A 859 35.54 8.09 7.39
CA VAL A 859 35.56 9.05 8.50
C VAL A 859 36.79 9.95 8.43
N ALA A 860 37.97 9.38 8.20
CA ALA A 860 39.22 10.14 8.08
C ALA A 860 39.21 11.11 6.88
N GLU A 861 38.50 10.76 5.81
CA GLU A 861 38.29 11.59 4.62
C GLU A 861 37.16 12.63 4.78
N GLY A 862 36.45 12.63 5.92
CA GLY A 862 35.34 13.54 6.19
C GLY A 862 34.06 13.23 5.40
N ARG A 863 33.94 12.02 4.84
CA ARG A 863 32.75 11.53 4.12
C ARG A 863 31.67 10.99 5.06
N VAL A 864 32.09 10.44 6.20
CA VAL A 864 31.21 9.90 7.25
C VAL A 864 31.52 10.59 8.58
N GLU A 865 30.48 10.95 9.32
CA GLU A 865 30.62 11.45 10.69
C GLU A 865 31.08 10.32 11.61
N LYS A 866 32.07 10.58 12.47
CA LYS A 866 32.61 9.58 13.39
C LYS A 866 31.51 8.99 14.28
N GLU A 867 30.62 9.84 14.77
CA GLU A 867 29.49 9.45 15.60
C GLU A 867 28.56 8.47 14.87
N LYS A 868 28.35 8.62 13.55
CA LYS A 868 27.54 7.66 12.79
C LYS A 868 28.20 6.28 12.71
N LEU A 869 29.52 6.22 12.58
CA LEU A 869 30.26 4.95 12.60
C LEU A 869 30.12 4.28 13.98
N ASP A 870 30.38 5.02 15.06
CA ASP A 870 30.36 4.45 16.41
C ASP A 870 28.98 3.86 16.77
N TYR A 871 27.89 4.47 16.29
CA TYR A 871 26.53 3.97 16.52
C TYR A 871 26.10 2.83 15.60
N PHE A 872 26.88 2.47 14.58
CA PHE A 872 26.50 1.41 13.64
C PHE A 872 27.04 0.05 14.07
N ASN A 873 26.13 -0.90 14.33
CA ASN A 873 26.47 -2.26 14.73
C ASN A 873 25.64 -3.27 13.94
N ILE A 874 26.31 -4.26 13.36
CA ILE A 874 25.68 -5.29 12.54
C ILE A 874 25.09 -6.37 13.45
N PRO A 875 23.78 -6.66 13.37
CA PRO A 875 23.08 -7.59 14.26
C PRO A 875 23.31 -9.04 13.83
N ILE A 876 24.55 -9.51 13.82
CA ILE A 876 24.92 -10.92 13.57
C ILE A 876 25.60 -11.49 14.79
N TYR A 877 25.41 -12.78 15.06
CA TYR A 877 26.24 -13.52 15.99
C TYR A 877 26.65 -14.87 15.40
N CYS A 878 27.93 -15.21 15.50
CA CYS A 878 28.47 -16.49 15.02
C CYS A 878 28.60 -17.49 16.20
N PRO A 879 27.59 -18.34 16.49
CA PRO A 879 27.63 -19.24 17.64
C PRO A 879 28.63 -20.40 17.49
N SER A 880 29.03 -20.99 18.61
CA SER A 880 29.78 -22.25 18.65
C SER A 880 28.82 -23.45 18.72
N VAL A 881 29.32 -24.64 18.37
CA VAL A 881 28.55 -25.89 18.50
C VAL A 881 28.10 -26.12 19.95
N ASP A 882 28.94 -25.80 20.93
CA ASP A 882 28.66 -26.00 22.35
C ASP A 882 27.52 -25.08 22.83
N GLU A 883 27.50 -23.81 22.40
CA GLU A 883 26.40 -22.88 22.69
C GLU A 883 25.08 -23.37 22.11
N LEU A 884 25.06 -23.77 20.84
CA LEU A 884 23.85 -24.29 20.19
C LEU A 884 23.32 -25.53 20.90
N LYS A 885 24.20 -26.50 21.21
CA LYS A 885 23.82 -27.71 21.97
C LYS A 885 23.25 -27.36 23.34
N GLN A 886 23.87 -26.41 24.05
CA GLN A 886 23.40 -25.99 25.36
C GLN A 886 22.01 -25.33 25.30
N LEU A 887 21.76 -24.48 24.30
CA LEU A 887 20.47 -23.81 24.13
C LEU A 887 19.36 -24.80 23.74
N VAL A 888 19.63 -25.73 22.82
CA VAL A 888 18.67 -26.79 22.48
C VAL A 888 18.38 -27.69 23.69
N TRP A 889 19.42 -28.08 24.44
CA TRP A 889 19.24 -28.86 25.67
C TRP A 889 18.40 -28.12 26.72
N ARG A 890 18.64 -26.82 26.93
CA ARG A 890 17.85 -25.96 27.84
C ARG A 890 16.39 -25.81 27.42
N ASN A 891 16.10 -25.84 26.12
CA ASN A 891 14.73 -25.76 25.61
C ASN A 891 13.91 -27.01 25.97
N ASN A 892 14.55 -28.19 26.07
CA ASN A 892 13.97 -29.48 26.49
C ASN A 892 12.80 -30.02 25.63
N LEU A 893 12.37 -29.34 24.56
CA LEU A 893 11.27 -29.80 23.68
C LEU A 893 11.77 -30.47 22.38
N LEU A 894 13.07 -30.35 22.09
CA LEU A 894 13.70 -30.89 20.89
C LEU A 894 14.83 -31.85 21.25
N ASP A 895 15.00 -32.89 20.44
CA ASP A 895 16.18 -33.77 20.45
C ASP A 895 17.11 -33.42 19.29
N ILE A 896 18.42 -33.45 19.57
CA ILE A 896 19.45 -33.29 18.55
C ILE A 896 19.69 -34.65 17.90
N SER A 897 19.23 -34.81 16.66
CA SER A 897 19.39 -36.03 15.87
C SER A 897 20.76 -36.12 15.19
N ASP A 898 21.32 -35.00 14.76
CA ASP A 898 22.67 -34.90 14.18
C ASP A 898 23.22 -33.47 14.29
N VAL A 899 24.54 -33.32 14.32
CA VAL A 899 25.24 -32.03 14.23
C VAL A 899 26.44 -32.18 13.32
N GLN A 900 26.50 -31.34 12.28
CA GLN A 900 27.63 -31.29 11.35
C GLN A 900 28.31 -29.93 11.45
N LEU A 901 29.64 -29.94 11.39
CA LEU A 901 30.48 -28.75 11.28
C LEU A 901 31.36 -28.94 10.06
N PHE A 902 31.38 -27.95 9.17
CA PHE A 902 32.23 -27.94 7.99
C PHE A 902 32.75 -26.53 7.70
N GLU A 903 33.90 -26.48 7.02
CA GLU A 903 34.59 -25.26 6.65
C GLU A 903 34.42 -25.02 5.14
N MET A 904 34.21 -23.77 4.76
CA MET A 904 34.09 -23.33 3.37
C MET A 904 35.18 -22.29 3.11
N ASP A 905 35.88 -22.35 1.97
CA ASP A 905 36.85 -21.30 1.59
C ASP A 905 36.15 -19.94 1.70
N GLY A 906 34.91 -19.82 1.22
CA GLY A 906 34.14 -18.56 1.29
C GLY A 906 34.56 -17.58 0.20
N ASN A 907 35.37 -18.03 -0.77
CA ASN A 907 35.57 -17.33 -2.03
C ASN A 907 34.33 -17.55 -2.94
N PRO A 908 33.62 -16.50 -3.37
CA PRO A 908 32.45 -16.65 -4.23
C PRO A 908 32.80 -17.10 -5.66
N MET A 909 34.08 -17.06 -6.04
CA MET A 909 34.58 -17.39 -7.38
C MET A 909 35.10 -18.83 -7.53
N ASP A 910 35.11 -19.65 -6.47
CA ASP A 910 35.73 -21.00 -6.48
C ASP A 910 35.16 -21.96 -7.55
N ASP A 911 33.93 -21.75 -8.01
CA ASP A 911 33.26 -22.60 -9.01
C ASP A 911 33.49 -22.12 -10.47
N LEU A 912 34.30 -21.07 -10.69
CA LEU A 912 34.62 -20.50 -12.02
C LEU A 912 36.03 -20.90 -12.47
N GLU A 913 36.31 -20.78 -13.77
CA GLU A 913 37.64 -21.10 -14.31
C GLU A 913 38.74 -20.31 -13.57
N PRO A 914 39.88 -20.94 -13.23
CA PRO A 914 40.92 -20.29 -12.44
C PRO A 914 41.49 -19.08 -13.18
N ILE A 915 41.35 -17.89 -12.60
CA ILE A 915 42.17 -16.74 -12.95
C ILE A 915 43.46 -16.87 -12.14
N GLU A 916 44.63 -16.74 -12.77
CA GLU A 916 45.93 -16.84 -12.08
C GLU A 916 46.51 -15.46 -11.73
N GLY A 917 47.26 -15.39 -10.61
CA GLY A 917 48.04 -14.20 -10.21
C GLY A 917 47.22 -13.05 -9.60
N ALA A 918 47.76 -11.82 -9.63
CA ALA A 918 47.16 -10.64 -9.01
C ALA A 918 45.75 -10.29 -9.53
N ALA A 919 45.46 -10.63 -10.79
CA ALA A 919 44.12 -10.48 -11.37
C ALA A 919 43.06 -11.35 -10.64
N ALA A 920 43.48 -12.49 -10.08
CA ALA A 920 42.61 -13.38 -9.31
C ALA A 920 42.26 -12.80 -7.93
N ALA A 921 43.24 -12.18 -7.25
CA ALA A 921 43.04 -11.53 -5.96
C ALA A 921 42.07 -10.34 -6.10
N GLN A 922 42.25 -9.52 -7.13
CA GLN A 922 41.37 -8.40 -7.44
C GLN A 922 39.94 -8.85 -7.75
N ALA A 923 39.77 -9.87 -8.61
CA ALA A 923 38.45 -10.43 -8.91
C ALA A 923 37.76 -11.02 -7.66
N THR A 924 38.53 -11.68 -6.79
CA THR A 924 38.04 -12.20 -5.51
C THR A 924 37.59 -11.09 -4.58
N GLY A 925 38.37 -10.01 -4.47
CA GLY A 925 38.00 -8.82 -3.67
C GLY A 925 36.73 -8.13 -4.16
N GLN A 926 36.58 -7.97 -5.49
CA GLN A 926 35.36 -7.43 -6.10
C GLN A 926 34.15 -8.33 -5.85
N SER A 927 34.30 -9.65 -6.05
CA SER A 927 33.21 -10.60 -5.85
C SER A 927 32.77 -10.69 -4.38
N MET A 928 33.73 -10.66 -3.44
CA MET A 928 33.42 -10.60 -2.01
C MET A 928 32.73 -9.29 -1.64
N SER A 929 33.17 -8.17 -2.21
CA SER A 929 32.52 -6.86 -2.01
C SER A 929 31.07 -6.89 -2.48
N ALA A 930 30.80 -7.40 -3.69
CA ALA A 930 29.43 -7.57 -4.19
C ALA A 930 28.60 -8.52 -3.33
N THR A 931 29.20 -9.62 -2.83
CA THR A 931 28.53 -10.57 -1.92
C THR A 931 28.15 -9.94 -0.59
N LEU A 932 29.05 -9.18 0.02
CA LEU A 932 28.78 -8.49 1.28
C LEU A 932 27.75 -7.38 1.06
N ARG A 933 27.94 -6.56 0.02
CA ARG A 933 27.01 -5.50 -0.39
C ARG A 933 25.60 -6.03 -0.55
N ALA A 934 25.44 -7.10 -1.30
CA ALA A 934 24.16 -7.76 -1.51
C ALA A 934 23.46 -8.17 -0.20
N ALA A 935 24.23 -8.50 0.84
CA ALA A 935 23.71 -8.97 2.12
C ALA A 935 23.42 -7.86 3.14
N ILE A 936 24.13 -6.71 3.09
CA ILE A 936 24.08 -5.70 4.16
C ILE A 936 23.81 -4.27 3.71
N GLU A 937 23.72 -4.01 2.39
CA GLU A 937 23.54 -2.65 1.86
C GLU A 937 22.31 -1.95 2.42
N SER A 938 21.18 -2.64 2.60
CA SER A 938 19.96 -2.08 3.21
C SER A 938 20.20 -1.49 4.60
N LEU A 939 21.00 -2.17 5.44
CA LEU A 939 21.36 -1.69 6.77
C LEU A 939 22.25 -0.45 6.71
N ILE A 940 23.22 -0.45 5.80
CA ILE A 940 24.15 0.67 5.62
C ILE A 940 23.40 1.89 5.06
N ALA A 941 22.59 1.69 4.02
CA ALA A 941 21.73 2.71 3.42
C ALA A 941 20.79 3.33 4.46
N SER A 942 20.13 2.51 5.27
CA SER A 942 19.21 2.98 6.30
C SER A 942 19.88 3.84 7.38
N HIS A 943 21.17 3.64 7.66
CA HIS A 943 21.88 4.34 8.75
C HIS A 943 22.73 5.51 8.25
N PHE A 944 23.45 5.33 7.15
CA PHE A 944 24.39 6.31 6.60
C PHE A 944 23.83 7.08 5.39
N GLY A 945 22.79 6.56 4.73
CA GLY A 945 22.32 7.02 3.43
C GLY A 945 23.05 6.38 2.26
N ASP A 946 22.45 6.48 1.07
CA ASP A 946 22.93 5.78 -0.14
C ASP A 946 24.25 6.34 -0.70
N SER A 947 24.57 7.59 -0.38
CA SER A 947 25.67 8.34 -1.01
C SER A 947 27.06 7.76 -0.74
N ILE A 948 27.21 6.92 0.30
CA ILE A 948 28.51 6.34 0.68
C ILE A 948 28.72 4.92 0.14
N LEU A 949 27.69 4.28 -0.43
CA LEU A 949 27.70 2.85 -0.71
C LEU A 949 28.78 2.46 -1.72
N ASP A 950 28.83 3.13 -2.87
CA ASP A 950 29.81 2.81 -3.93
C ASP A 950 31.24 3.02 -3.46
N GLU A 951 31.50 4.11 -2.73
CA GLU A 951 32.82 4.43 -2.20
C GLU A 951 33.24 3.40 -1.13
N LEU A 952 32.35 3.10 -0.18
CA LEU A 952 32.60 2.12 0.88
C LEU A 952 32.93 0.74 0.32
N PHE A 953 32.14 0.24 -0.62
CA PHE A 953 32.33 -1.09 -1.19
C PHE A 953 33.53 -1.15 -2.15
N THR A 954 33.94 -0.02 -2.73
CA THR A 954 35.21 0.09 -3.45
C THR A 954 36.41 -0.02 -2.49
N VAL A 955 36.39 0.72 -1.38
CA VAL A 955 37.43 0.66 -0.35
C VAL A 955 37.48 -0.74 0.27
N PHE A 956 36.32 -1.34 0.57
CA PHE A 956 36.24 -2.70 1.08
C PHE A 956 36.84 -3.73 0.11
N ALA A 957 36.54 -3.63 -1.19
CA ALA A 957 37.11 -4.52 -2.20
C ALA A 957 38.65 -4.42 -2.24
N HIS A 958 39.20 -3.20 -2.13
CA HIS A 958 40.64 -2.97 -2.08
C HIS A 958 41.29 -3.54 -0.81
N ASN A 959 40.66 -3.32 0.35
CA ASN A 959 41.10 -3.88 1.63
C ASN A 959 41.12 -5.41 1.60
N PHE A 960 40.07 -6.03 1.04
CA PHE A 960 39.97 -7.48 0.89
C PHE A 960 41.00 -8.03 -0.10
N THR A 961 41.23 -7.35 -1.22
CA THR A 961 42.27 -7.73 -2.19
C THR A 961 43.64 -7.75 -1.52
N SER A 962 43.98 -6.69 -0.78
CA SER A 962 45.25 -6.57 -0.06
C SER A 962 45.41 -7.66 1.01
N TYR A 963 44.32 -8.00 1.71
CA TYR A 963 44.31 -9.11 2.67
C TYR A 963 44.67 -10.45 2.00
N ILE A 964 44.02 -10.78 0.88
CA ILE A 964 44.27 -12.01 0.12
C ILE A 964 45.71 -12.08 -0.42
N GLU A 965 46.28 -10.95 -0.84
CA GLU A 965 47.68 -10.88 -1.30
C GLU A 965 48.70 -11.07 -0.16
N SER A 966 48.30 -10.75 1.08
CA SER A 966 49.20 -10.71 2.24
C SER A 966 49.30 -12.01 3.04
N GLU A 967 48.30 -12.92 2.98
CA GLU A 967 48.25 -14.11 3.84
C GLU A 967 48.74 -15.41 3.17
N VAL A 968 49.50 -16.20 3.96
CA VAL A 968 50.05 -17.51 3.58
C VAL A 968 49.09 -18.67 3.97
N GLU A 969 48.12 -18.44 4.86
CA GLU A 969 47.15 -19.45 5.33
C GLU A 969 45.71 -18.99 5.06
N LYS A 970 44.93 -19.77 4.32
CA LYS A 970 43.56 -19.39 3.94
C LYS A 970 42.60 -19.59 5.12
N SER A 971 42.15 -18.49 5.74
CA SER A 971 41.04 -18.52 6.71
C SER A 971 39.74 -19.01 6.04
N THR A 972 38.87 -19.74 6.75
CA THR A 972 37.61 -20.28 6.19
C THR A 972 36.38 -19.74 6.91
N ILE A 973 35.21 -19.83 6.26
CA ILE A 973 33.91 -19.65 6.91
C ILE A 973 33.51 -20.97 7.57
N THR A 974 33.25 -20.94 8.88
CA THR A 974 32.74 -22.11 9.61
C THR A 974 31.22 -22.16 9.55
N VAL A 975 30.68 -23.31 9.16
CA VAL A 975 29.24 -23.56 9.09
C VAL A 975 28.86 -24.69 10.01
N ILE A 976 27.78 -24.50 10.77
CA ILE A 976 27.22 -25.50 11.68
C ILE A 976 25.81 -25.83 11.21
N THR A 977 25.51 -27.12 11.08
CA THR A 977 24.16 -27.60 10.78
C THR A 977 23.64 -28.48 11.89
N LEU A 978 22.45 -28.18 12.39
CA LEU A 978 21.72 -28.95 13.39
C LEU A 978 20.56 -29.68 12.71
N TYR A 979 20.43 -30.98 12.98
CA TYR A 979 19.23 -31.75 12.69
C TYR A 979 18.48 -32.02 14.01
N LEU A 980 17.27 -31.47 14.14
CA LEU A 980 16.46 -31.53 15.35
C LEU A 980 15.14 -32.27 15.10
N GLN A 981 14.63 -32.93 16.14
CA GLN A 981 13.34 -33.62 16.15
C GLN A 981 12.50 -33.17 17.36
N ALA A 982 11.21 -32.91 17.15
CA ALA A 982 10.27 -32.62 18.24
C ALA A 982 9.96 -33.86 19.07
N LYS A 983 9.97 -33.72 20.41
CA LYS A 983 9.82 -34.83 21.37
C LYS A 983 8.38 -35.25 21.68
N TYR A 984 7.47 -34.29 21.62
CA TYR A 984 6.18 -34.32 22.29
C TYR A 984 5.04 -34.51 21.33
#